data_AF-V5YPY5-F1
#
_entry.id   AF-V5YPY5-F1
#
_cell.length_a   1.000
_cell.length_b   1.000
_cell.length_c   1.000
_cell.angle_alpha   90.00
_cell.angle_beta   90.00
_cell.angle_gamma   90.00
#
_symmetry.space_group_name_H-M   'P 1'
#
loop_
_entity.id
_entity.type
_entity.pdbx_description
1 polymer ?
#
loop_
_entity_poly.entity_id
_entity_poly.type
_entity_poly.pdbx_seq_one_letter_code
_entity_poly.pdbx_strand_id
1 'polypeptide(L)'
;MMGVFPDHLLQHDEMTQRYFRLVSAWKATDRRVELGISQTDLGRVMGITRGVLATWERAGFPLYVTEQQVSALEAFLKTERGWLFRDESPNDMTLDEYVLVVMAERRERAALDASFLIAVPESMRVSAVQRAMLRRQHLKLARGTVEEQMAVGSDTLQYWETNRLPASIDRRVIERWEKALQVPSGWLISDAPMPDGMPIVSRRRMLSPVDVAPESFAEGVRLARRICTRRHQIGMSAAKLARAIDIDFPDRAVTYWESGASIPEIDDTLIRHIETALLLPEGWLRGSDPLPDLPQTVVSAGSFHVPDEIRIRAGVRLRERRLELGLSQLALGKLIDFGPAAISAWEVHGIPRATWKPALILTIEQALQVAPGWLTDAYAQEGVPFDRTVAYITSRISLRRKQLGVTADLLSSHLGLPPHRVLRWDFGRGVNVFDAELLRKLERLLSLPEGWLCSDEPLPDFDPVTRLPDGRILLSQNQRSAVCSRIMARRVQLGVSRLLMSGRIGISEDSLRCWEVLDRFPMRCDADLPARIEGALLVPAGWLLGDDPLPLDTPKIVGSARDTAFPKCKRRLAAHRLMVRRTEIGLSRQDIASVLGLNAGTLRSWETRDGLPLRCRQVVVDQIERLLNVRSGWLFSDDAEPKTYPELEPRGELILLPEDVQESAGHRIKARRAEIGLERRSLADSVGVTLNTVRLWEEKSLMFPRRCRVSMMRQLEAALQVEEGWLLG
;
A
#
# COMPACT_ATOMS: atom_id res chain seq x y z
N MET A 1 -17.78 -22.85 -32.14
CA MET A 1 -17.20 -21.67 -32.82
C MET A 1 -15.69 -21.81 -32.74
N MET A 2 -15.02 -22.08 -33.86
CA MET A 2 -13.55 -22.07 -33.93
C MET A 2 -13.09 -20.61 -34.07
N GLY A 3 -12.03 -20.23 -33.36
CA GLY A 3 -11.46 -18.87 -33.42
C GLY A 3 -10.83 -18.58 -34.78
N VAL A 4 -10.69 -17.30 -35.12
CA VAL A 4 -10.26 -16.84 -36.47
C VAL A 4 -8.77 -16.52 -36.52
N PHE A 5 -7.97 -17.32 -35.83
CA PHE A 5 -6.60 -17.43 -36.30
C PHE A 5 -6.65 -18.34 -37.53
N PRO A 6 -6.17 -17.87 -38.70
CA PRO A 6 -6.01 -18.75 -39.85
C PRO A 6 -5.39 -20.08 -39.41
N ASP A 7 -5.91 -21.21 -39.88
CA ASP A 7 -5.48 -22.54 -39.41
C ASP A 7 -3.96 -22.74 -39.57
N HIS A 8 -3.33 -22.06 -40.52
CA HIS A 8 -1.88 -22.05 -40.70
C HIS A 8 -1.13 -21.32 -39.55
N LEU A 9 -1.73 -20.30 -38.93
CA LEU A 9 -1.14 -19.59 -37.79
C LEU A 9 -1.18 -20.41 -36.49
N LEU A 10 -2.17 -21.29 -36.33
CA LEU A 10 -2.25 -22.21 -35.19
C LEU A 10 -1.19 -23.33 -35.26
N GLN A 11 -0.60 -23.55 -36.44
CA GLN A 11 0.47 -24.53 -36.65
C GLN A 11 1.87 -23.98 -36.33
N HIS A 12 2.00 -22.65 -36.14
CA HIS A 12 3.26 -22.06 -35.71
C HIS A 12 3.46 -22.19 -34.20
N ASP A 13 4.72 -22.08 -33.76
CA ASP A 13 5.06 -22.12 -32.34
C ASP A 13 4.43 -20.96 -31.53
N GLU A 14 4.41 -21.11 -30.21
CA GLU A 14 3.80 -20.14 -29.29
C GLU A 14 4.40 -18.72 -29.43
N MET A 15 5.68 -18.63 -29.82
CA MET A 15 6.37 -17.37 -30.02
C MET A 15 5.84 -16.64 -31.25
N THR A 16 5.69 -17.36 -32.37
CA THR A 16 5.09 -16.83 -33.61
C THR A 16 3.63 -16.40 -33.39
N GLN A 17 2.83 -17.20 -32.68
CA GLN A 17 1.44 -16.83 -32.36
C GLN A 17 1.35 -15.60 -31.46
N ARG A 18 2.26 -15.47 -30.48
CA ARG A 18 2.35 -14.27 -29.63
C ARG A 18 2.75 -13.04 -30.44
N TYR A 19 3.63 -13.23 -31.41
CA TYR A 19 4.07 -12.18 -32.32
C TYR A 19 2.93 -11.65 -33.19
N PHE A 20 2.20 -12.52 -33.90
CA PHE A 20 1.06 -12.09 -34.73
C PHE A 20 0.02 -11.32 -33.92
N ARG A 21 -0.28 -11.79 -32.70
CA ARG A 21 -1.20 -11.10 -31.78
C ARG A 21 -0.75 -9.68 -31.42
N LEU A 22 0.55 -9.47 -31.24
CA LEU A 22 1.10 -8.15 -30.93
C LEU A 22 1.08 -7.25 -32.16
N VAL A 23 1.54 -7.74 -33.32
CA VAL A 23 1.58 -6.94 -34.55
C VAL A 23 0.19 -6.52 -34.99
N SER A 24 -0.78 -7.45 -35.02
CA SER A 24 -2.16 -7.10 -35.35
C SER A 24 -2.72 -6.06 -34.39
N ALA A 25 -2.46 -6.19 -33.08
CA ALA A 25 -2.96 -5.23 -32.09
C ALA A 25 -2.35 -3.83 -32.29
N TRP A 26 -1.09 -3.77 -32.71
CA TRP A 26 -0.42 -2.50 -33.04
C TRP A 26 -0.96 -1.89 -34.32
N LYS A 27 -1.12 -2.68 -35.40
CA LYS A 27 -1.80 -2.23 -36.63
C LYS A 27 -3.16 -1.59 -36.29
N ALA A 28 -3.97 -2.29 -35.52
CA ALA A 28 -5.27 -1.78 -35.07
C ALA A 28 -5.16 -0.47 -34.28
N THR A 29 -4.18 -0.37 -33.37
CA THR A 29 -3.96 0.81 -32.54
C THR A 29 -3.52 2.02 -33.37
N ASP A 30 -2.54 1.85 -34.24
CA ASP A 30 -1.99 2.90 -35.08
C ASP A 30 -3.07 3.47 -36.01
N ARG A 31 -3.82 2.58 -36.69
CA ARG A 31 -4.91 3.00 -37.57
C ARG A 31 -6.03 3.69 -36.80
N ARG A 32 -6.34 3.22 -35.59
CA ARG A 32 -7.32 3.89 -34.71
C ARG A 32 -6.88 5.32 -34.37
N VAL A 33 -5.62 5.50 -34.00
CA VAL A 33 -5.05 6.80 -33.64
C VAL A 33 -5.02 7.74 -34.85
N GLU A 34 -4.62 7.24 -36.02
CA GLU A 34 -4.63 7.99 -37.28
C GLU A 34 -6.03 8.52 -37.63
N LEU A 35 -7.06 7.70 -37.40
CA LEU A 35 -8.46 8.07 -37.66
C LEU A 35 -9.09 8.92 -36.54
N GLY A 36 -8.38 9.22 -35.46
CA GLY A 36 -8.91 9.97 -34.32
C GLY A 36 -10.01 9.22 -33.55
N ILE A 37 -10.06 7.89 -33.67
CA ILE A 37 -11.10 7.06 -33.06
C ILE A 37 -10.78 6.81 -31.59
N SER A 38 -11.75 7.01 -30.69
CA SER A 38 -11.57 6.71 -29.28
C SER A 38 -11.63 5.19 -29.01
N GLN A 39 -10.94 4.72 -27.97
CA GLN A 39 -11.06 3.32 -27.52
C GLN A 39 -12.49 2.96 -27.12
N THR A 40 -13.28 3.92 -26.64
CA THR A 40 -14.69 3.69 -26.27
C THR A 40 -15.54 3.41 -27.49
N ASP A 41 -15.35 4.16 -28.57
CA ASP A 41 -16.11 3.97 -29.81
C ASP A 41 -15.75 2.65 -30.48
N LEU A 42 -14.45 2.34 -30.55
CA LEU A 42 -14.01 1.07 -31.11
C LEU A 42 -14.47 -0.12 -30.26
N GLY A 43 -14.39 -0.01 -28.92
CA GLY A 43 -14.90 -1.03 -28.01
C GLY A 43 -16.40 -1.30 -28.20
N ARG A 44 -17.21 -0.24 -28.37
CA ARG A 44 -18.65 -0.34 -28.62
C ARG A 44 -18.95 -1.14 -29.89
N VAL A 45 -18.21 -0.89 -30.98
CA VAL A 45 -18.39 -1.60 -32.27
C VAL A 45 -18.02 -3.07 -32.16
N MET A 46 -16.97 -3.37 -31.37
CA MET A 46 -16.51 -4.74 -31.14
C MET A 46 -17.33 -5.50 -30.08
N GLY A 47 -18.27 -4.84 -29.41
CA GLY A 47 -19.02 -5.41 -28.29
C GLY A 47 -18.17 -5.68 -27.05
N ILE A 48 -17.06 -4.95 -26.86
CA ILE A 48 -16.14 -5.09 -25.72
C ILE A 48 -16.01 -3.77 -24.95
N THR A 49 -15.67 -3.85 -23.67
CA THR A 49 -15.48 -2.63 -22.87
C THR A 49 -14.15 -1.95 -23.23
N ARG A 50 -14.05 -0.63 -22.98
CA ARG A 50 -12.81 0.15 -23.16
C ARG A 50 -11.60 -0.51 -22.47
N GLY A 51 -11.79 -1.08 -21.27
CA GLY A 51 -10.73 -1.74 -20.52
C GLY A 51 -10.21 -3.02 -21.19
N VAL A 52 -11.09 -3.78 -21.85
CA VAL A 52 -10.71 -4.97 -22.61
C VAL A 52 -9.92 -4.56 -23.86
N LEU A 53 -10.40 -3.57 -24.62
CA LEU A 53 -9.68 -3.06 -25.79
C LEU A 53 -8.30 -2.49 -25.40
N ALA A 54 -8.22 -1.70 -24.32
CA ALA A 54 -6.95 -1.18 -23.81
C ALA A 54 -5.99 -2.30 -23.34
N THR A 55 -6.51 -3.48 -23.02
CA THR A 55 -5.68 -4.65 -22.74
C THR A 55 -5.19 -5.29 -24.03
N TRP A 56 -6.02 -5.36 -25.07
CA TRP A 56 -5.61 -5.87 -26.39
C TRP A 56 -4.51 -5.01 -27.00
N GLU A 57 -4.64 -3.68 -26.98
CA GLU A 57 -3.62 -2.76 -27.49
C GLU A 57 -2.27 -2.87 -26.75
N ARG A 58 -2.29 -3.26 -25.46
CA ARG A 58 -1.07 -3.40 -24.64
C ARG A 58 -0.44 -4.79 -24.69
N ALA A 59 -1.26 -5.83 -24.64
CA ALA A 59 -0.83 -7.21 -24.44
C ALA A 59 -0.91 -8.07 -25.72
N GLY A 60 -1.46 -7.52 -26.80
CA GLY A 60 -1.78 -8.24 -28.03
C GLY A 60 -3.24 -8.72 -28.06
N PHE A 61 -3.74 -9.07 -29.24
CA PHE A 61 -5.06 -9.70 -29.38
C PHE A 61 -5.15 -10.98 -28.55
N PRO A 62 -6.34 -11.34 -28.03
CA PRO A 62 -6.52 -12.64 -27.39
C PRO A 62 -6.38 -13.77 -28.42
N LEU A 63 -6.10 -14.98 -27.94
CA LEU A 63 -6.03 -16.18 -28.80
C LEU A 63 -7.37 -16.47 -29.51
N TYR A 64 -8.47 -16.01 -28.93
CA TYR A 64 -9.80 -16.26 -29.43
C TYR A 64 -10.47 -14.92 -29.77
N VAL A 65 -10.36 -14.50 -31.02
CA VAL A 65 -11.17 -13.43 -31.63
C VAL A 65 -12.06 -14.08 -32.68
N THR A 66 -13.34 -13.69 -32.70
CA THR A 66 -14.29 -14.22 -33.70
C THR A 66 -14.15 -13.51 -35.05
N GLU A 67 -14.57 -14.15 -36.14
CA GLU A 67 -14.51 -13.57 -37.50
C GLU A 67 -15.28 -12.26 -37.58
N GLN A 68 -16.42 -12.26 -36.90
CA GLN A 68 -17.31 -11.12 -36.82
C GLN A 68 -16.62 -9.95 -36.11
N GLN A 69 -15.87 -10.20 -35.03
CA GLN A 69 -15.11 -9.16 -34.32
C GLN A 69 -13.96 -8.63 -35.17
N VAL A 70 -13.22 -9.49 -35.87
CA VAL A 70 -12.15 -9.06 -36.80
C VAL A 70 -12.72 -8.23 -37.93
N SER A 71 -13.77 -8.71 -38.58
CA SER A 71 -14.40 -8.01 -39.71
C SER A 71 -15.04 -6.69 -39.29
N ALA A 72 -15.68 -6.65 -38.11
CA ALA A 72 -16.23 -5.42 -37.55
C ALA A 72 -15.12 -4.41 -37.22
N LEU A 73 -13.99 -4.88 -36.69
CA LEU A 73 -12.82 -4.05 -36.41
C LEU A 73 -12.21 -3.48 -37.70
N GLU A 74 -11.94 -4.30 -38.71
CA GLU A 74 -11.37 -3.86 -40.00
C GLU A 74 -12.31 -2.89 -40.73
N ALA A 75 -13.62 -3.18 -40.76
CA ALA A 75 -14.62 -2.28 -41.33
C ALA A 75 -14.64 -0.93 -40.61
N PHE A 76 -14.55 -0.92 -39.28
CA PHE A 76 -14.54 0.32 -38.49
C PHE A 76 -13.25 1.12 -38.65
N LEU A 77 -12.12 0.42 -38.79
CA LEU A 77 -10.81 1.02 -39.09
C LEU A 77 -10.65 1.42 -40.58
N LYS A 78 -11.69 1.24 -41.40
CA LYS A 78 -11.69 1.54 -42.84
C LYS A 78 -10.51 0.86 -43.56
N THR A 79 -10.26 -0.40 -43.23
CA THR A 79 -9.24 -1.25 -43.86
C THR A 79 -9.90 -2.41 -44.62
N GLU A 80 -9.16 -3.01 -45.54
CA GLU A 80 -9.61 -4.20 -46.26
C GLU A 80 -9.78 -5.40 -45.33
N ARG A 81 -10.65 -6.35 -45.72
CA ARG A 81 -10.82 -7.61 -44.98
C ARG A 81 -9.51 -8.41 -45.00
N GLY A 82 -9.06 -8.86 -43.84
CA GLY A 82 -7.81 -9.58 -43.63
C GLY A 82 -6.58 -8.68 -43.43
N TRP A 83 -6.72 -7.36 -43.45
CA TRP A 83 -5.61 -6.42 -43.22
C TRP A 83 -4.88 -6.63 -41.88
N LEU A 84 -5.61 -6.97 -40.81
CA LEU A 84 -5.00 -7.18 -39.48
C LEU A 84 -4.04 -8.36 -39.44
N PHE A 85 -4.28 -9.38 -40.27
CA PHE A 85 -3.51 -10.62 -40.31
C PHE A 85 -2.72 -10.81 -41.60
N ARG A 86 -2.76 -9.83 -42.52
CA ARG A 86 -1.94 -9.85 -43.73
C ARG A 86 -0.48 -9.68 -43.33
N ASP A 87 0.33 -10.66 -43.70
CA ASP A 87 1.77 -10.59 -43.56
C ASP A 87 2.28 -9.53 -44.54
N GLU A 88 2.69 -8.40 -43.99
CA GLU A 88 3.28 -7.28 -44.74
C GLU A 88 4.79 -7.23 -44.49
N SER A 89 5.40 -8.34 -44.03
CA SER A 89 6.85 -8.45 -44.01
C SER A 89 7.36 -8.12 -45.42
N PRO A 90 8.26 -7.13 -45.57
CA PRO A 90 8.93 -6.90 -46.84
C PRO A 90 9.50 -8.23 -47.32
N ASN A 91 9.30 -8.58 -48.60
CA ASN A 91 9.56 -9.92 -49.15
C ASN A 91 10.98 -10.49 -48.89
N ASP A 92 11.92 -9.67 -48.42
CA ASP A 92 13.30 -10.03 -48.12
C ASP A 92 13.68 -9.94 -46.62
N MET A 93 12.73 -9.65 -45.72
CA MET A 93 13.01 -9.49 -44.29
C MET A 93 12.57 -10.71 -43.50
N THR A 94 13.48 -11.27 -42.71
CA THR A 94 13.13 -12.37 -41.79
C THR A 94 12.21 -11.86 -40.69
N LEU A 95 11.37 -12.75 -40.13
CA LEU A 95 10.44 -12.41 -39.05
C LEU A 95 11.15 -11.71 -37.87
N ASP A 96 12.36 -12.17 -37.54
CA ASP A 96 13.19 -11.62 -36.46
C ASP A 96 13.70 -10.19 -36.77
N GLU A 97 14.08 -9.92 -38.02
CA GLU A 97 14.48 -8.58 -38.46
C GLU A 97 13.30 -7.62 -38.42
N TYR A 98 12.13 -8.05 -38.88
CA TYR A 98 10.91 -7.24 -38.81
C TYR A 98 10.51 -6.93 -37.36
N VAL A 99 10.63 -7.89 -36.44
CA VAL A 99 10.42 -7.67 -34.99
C VAL A 99 11.33 -6.58 -34.46
N LEU A 100 12.62 -6.64 -34.81
CA LEU A 100 13.60 -5.66 -34.34
C LEU A 100 13.32 -4.27 -34.88
N VAL A 101 12.92 -4.15 -36.15
CA VAL A 101 12.52 -2.88 -36.77
C VAL A 101 11.29 -2.30 -36.08
N VAL A 102 10.21 -3.08 -35.92
CA VAL A 102 8.96 -2.60 -35.29
C VAL A 102 9.17 -2.25 -33.80
N MET A 103 9.97 -3.04 -33.07
CA MET A 103 10.30 -2.72 -31.68
C MET A 103 11.20 -1.47 -31.57
N ALA A 104 12.09 -1.25 -32.54
CA ALA A 104 12.91 -0.04 -32.60
C ALA A 104 12.06 1.19 -32.91
N GLU A 105 11.18 1.13 -33.93
CA GLU A 105 10.22 2.19 -34.24
C GLU A 105 9.32 2.52 -33.05
N ARG A 106 8.87 1.50 -32.29
CA ARG A 106 8.08 1.73 -31.08
C ARG A 106 8.90 2.39 -29.97
N ARG A 107 10.17 2.03 -29.81
CA ARG A 107 11.05 2.71 -28.84
C ARG A 107 11.29 4.15 -29.26
N GLU A 108 11.48 4.39 -30.54
CA GLU A 108 11.64 5.73 -31.10
C GLU A 108 10.37 6.56 -30.93
N ARG A 109 9.19 6.00 -31.25
CA ARG A 109 7.89 6.65 -30.97
C ARG A 109 7.63 6.85 -29.49
N ALA A 110 7.95 5.88 -28.63
CA ALA A 110 7.80 6.04 -27.18
C ALA A 110 8.78 7.09 -26.61
N ALA A 111 9.98 7.20 -27.19
CA ALA A 111 10.95 8.23 -26.85
C ALA A 111 10.48 9.61 -27.35
N LEU A 112 9.89 9.69 -28.55
CA LEU A 112 9.23 10.88 -29.06
C LEU A 112 8.04 11.27 -28.18
N ASP A 113 7.16 10.34 -27.82
CA ASP A 113 6.03 10.58 -26.91
C ASP A 113 6.51 11.02 -25.51
N ALA A 114 7.57 10.41 -24.99
CA ALA A 114 8.19 10.83 -23.73
C ALA A 114 8.80 12.23 -23.83
N SER A 115 9.32 12.63 -24.99
CA SER A 115 9.83 13.99 -25.22
C SER A 115 8.72 15.06 -25.18
N PHE A 116 7.45 14.67 -25.35
CA PHE A 116 6.30 15.55 -25.19
C PHE A 116 5.77 15.60 -23.75
N LEU A 117 6.29 14.80 -22.82
CA LEU A 117 5.88 14.87 -21.41
C LEU A 117 6.61 16.00 -20.69
N ILE A 118 5.85 16.94 -20.11
CA ILE A 118 6.38 17.96 -19.21
C ILE A 118 6.30 17.43 -17.79
N ALA A 119 7.44 17.43 -17.09
CA ALA A 119 7.48 17.18 -15.65
C ALA A 119 6.86 18.38 -14.90
N VAL A 120 5.86 18.12 -14.07
CA VAL A 120 5.21 19.15 -13.25
C VAL A 120 5.77 19.06 -11.82
N PRO A 121 6.51 20.09 -11.35
CA PRO A 121 7.05 20.12 -9.98
C PRO A 121 5.94 19.93 -8.95
N GLU A 122 6.20 19.18 -7.87
CA GLU A 122 5.19 18.89 -6.83
C GLU A 122 4.57 20.18 -6.26
N SER A 123 5.40 21.22 -6.07
CA SER A 123 4.97 22.54 -5.60
C SER A 123 3.96 23.23 -6.53
N MET A 124 4.05 22.97 -7.83
CA MET A 124 3.20 23.58 -8.86
C MET A 124 1.94 22.79 -9.16
N ARG A 125 1.86 21.51 -8.81
CA ARG A 125 0.68 20.68 -9.15
C ARG A 125 -0.60 21.21 -8.52
N VAL A 126 -0.53 21.65 -7.26
CA VAL A 126 -1.71 22.20 -6.55
C VAL A 126 -2.07 23.58 -7.09
N SER A 127 -1.07 24.46 -7.32
CA SER A 127 -1.32 25.82 -7.82
C SER A 127 -1.81 25.83 -9.26
N ALA A 128 -1.27 24.97 -10.14
CA ALA A 128 -1.72 24.80 -11.52
C ALA A 128 -3.21 24.39 -11.60
N VAL A 129 -3.63 23.41 -10.78
CA VAL A 129 -5.04 22.99 -10.70
C VAL A 129 -5.94 24.13 -10.21
N GLN A 130 -5.54 24.81 -9.12
CA GLN A 130 -6.33 25.92 -8.57
C GLN A 130 -6.48 27.05 -9.57
N ARG A 131 -5.40 27.40 -10.27
CA ARG A 131 -5.39 28.40 -11.33
C ARG A 131 -6.32 28.04 -12.49
N ALA A 132 -6.23 26.81 -12.98
CA ALA A 132 -7.13 26.30 -14.02
C ALA A 132 -8.60 26.38 -13.60
N MET A 133 -8.91 25.94 -12.38
CA MET A 133 -10.27 25.92 -11.86
C MET A 133 -10.83 27.33 -11.66
N LEU A 134 -10.07 28.24 -11.06
CA LEU A 134 -10.47 29.64 -10.87
C LEU A 134 -10.69 30.35 -12.21
N ARG A 135 -9.80 30.11 -13.19
CA ARG A 135 -9.95 30.68 -14.53
C ARG A 135 -11.20 30.16 -15.24
N ARG A 136 -11.45 28.86 -15.16
CA ARG A 136 -12.68 28.23 -15.72
C ARG A 136 -13.94 28.86 -15.11
N GLN A 137 -13.97 29.00 -13.78
CA GLN A 137 -15.09 29.61 -13.06
C GLN A 137 -15.31 31.07 -13.45
N HIS A 138 -14.23 31.85 -13.58
CA HIS A 138 -14.32 33.24 -14.01
C HIS A 138 -14.87 33.39 -15.43
N LEU A 139 -14.43 32.53 -16.35
CA LEU A 139 -14.97 32.48 -17.71
C LEU A 139 -16.39 31.88 -17.78
N LYS A 140 -16.95 31.46 -16.63
CA LYS A 140 -18.25 30.77 -16.53
C LYS A 140 -18.35 29.56 -17.46
N LEU A 141 -17.22 28.87 -17.68
CA LEU A 141 -17.18 27.68 -18.51
C LEU A 141 -17.64 26.46 -17.71
N ALA A 142 -18.62 25.74 -18.26
CA ALA A 142 -18.99 24.43 -17.75
C ALA A 142 -17.81 23.46 -17.91
N ARG A 143 -17.67 22.49 -17.00
CA ARG A 143 -16.58 21.50 -17.06
C ARG A 143 -16.60 20.75 -18.40
N GLY A 144 -17.78 20.33 -18.87
CA GLY A 144 -17.94 19.63 -20.15
C GLY A 144 -17.41 20.40 -21.37
N THR A 145 -17.49 21.74 -21.36
CA THR A 145 -16.93 22.57 -22.45
C THR A 145 -15.41 22.50 -22.47
N VAL A 146 -14.77 22.48 -21.31
CA VAL A 146 -13.31 22.36 -21.19
C VAL A 146 -12.87 20.94 -21.55
N GLU A 147 -13.62 19.92 -21.16
CA GLU A 147 -13.39 18.50 -21.52
C GLU A 147 -13.36 18.32 -23.04
N GLU A 148 -14.35 18.86 -23.73
CA GLU A 148 -14.46 18.81 -25.20
C GLU A 148 -13.29 19.53 -25.87
N GLN A 149 -12.94 20.74 -25.43
CA GLN A 149 -11.83 21.51 -25.99
C GLN A 149 -10.46 20.88 -25.72
N MET A 150 -10.31 20.17 -24.61
CA MET A 150 -9.08 19.43 -24.27
C MET A 150 -9.04 18.03 -24.90
N ALA A 151 -10.16 17.52 -25.41
CA ALA A 151 -10.38 16.13 -25.76
C ALA A 151 -9.88 15.17 -24.66
N VAL A 152 -10.29 15.45 -23.42
CA VAL A 152 -10.00 14.65 -22.22
C VAL A 152 -11.32 14.18 -21.61
N GLY A 153 -11.38 12.94 -21.13
CA GLY A 153 -12.60 12.40 -20.50
C GLY A 153 -12.98 13.12 -19.20
N SER A 154 -14.28 13.17 -18.90
CA SER A 154 -14.81 13.89 -17.72
C SER A 154 -14.19 13.45 -16.40
N ASP A 155 -14.02 12.14 -16.20
CA ASP A 155 -13.36 11.59 -15.01
C ASP A 155 -11.93 12.09 -14.85
N THR A 156 -11.20 12.26 -15.95
CA THR A 156 -9.81 12.72 -15.93
C THR A 156 -9.72 14.19 -15.56
N LEU A 157 -10.57 15.05 -16.14
CA LEU A 157 -10.58 16.47 -15.78
C LEU A 157 -11.09 16.68 -14.35
N GLN A 158 -12.12 15.95 -13.93
CA GLN A 158 -12.59 15.96 -12.54
C GLN A 158 -11.50 15.49 -11.59
N TYR A 159 -10.78 14.42 -11.92
CA TYR A 159 -9.65 13.93 -11.14
C TYR A 159 -8.55 14.99 -11.02
N TRP A 160 -8.20 15.70 -12.10
CA TRP A 160 -7.23 16.79 -12.02
C TRP A 160 -7.72 17.95 -11.15
N GLU A 161 -8.99 18.33 -11.27
CA GLU A 161 -9.59 19.39 -10.45
C GLU A 161 -9.72 19.03 -8.94
N THR A 162 -9.75 17.74 -8.60
CA THR A 162 -10.02 17.27 -7.21
C THR A 162 -8.82 16.64 -6.51
N ASN A 163 -7.97 15.88 -7.22
CA ASN A 163 -7.01 14.92 -6.65
C ASN A 163 -5.55 15.13 -7.13
N ARG A 164 -5.22 16.33 -7.60
CA ARG A 164 -3.91 16.79 -8.11
C ARG A 164 -3.57 16.32 -9.54
N LEU A 165 -2.86 17.19 -10.28
CA LEU A 165 -2.21 16.89 -11.55
C LEU A 165 -1.21 15.72 -11.42
N PRO A 166 -1.05 14.86 -12.45
CA PRO A 166 -0.01 13.84 -12.46
C PRO A 166 1.41 14.46 -12.49
N ALA A 167 2.41 13.65 -12.12
CA ALA A 167 3.81 14.09 -12.09
C ALA A 167 4.39 14.49 -13.45
N SER A 168 3.83 13.92 -14.51
CA SER A 168 4.13 14.24 -15.89
C SER A 168 2.83 14.31 -16.67
N ILE A 169 2.70 15.29 -17.55
CA ILE A 169 1.55 15.46 -18.42
C ILE A 169 2.05 15.82 -19.82
N ASP A 170 1.35 15.34 -20.85
CA ASP A 170 1.65 15.67 -22.23
C ASP A 170 1.52 17.19 -22.45
N ARG A 171 2.56 17.80 -23.03
CA ARG A 171 2.62 19.22 -23.38
C ARG A 171 1.41 19.66 -24.19
N ARG A 172 0.97 18.85 -25.14
CA ARG A 172 -0.19 19.14 -26.00
C ARG A 172 -1.49 19.16 -25.20
N VAL A 173 -1.56 18.44 -24.08
CA VAL A 173 -2.71 18.49 -23.17
C VAL A 173 -2.69 19.79 -22.35
N ILE A 174 -1.52 20.21 -21.84
CA ILE A 174 -1.38 21.51 -21.16
C ILE A 174 -1.76 22.64 -22.12
N GLU A 175 -1.22 22.65 -23.34
CA GLU A 175 -1.47 23.70 -24.33
C GLU A 175 -2.96 23.78 -24.71
N ARG A 176 -3.63 22.64 -24.86
CA ARG A 176 -5.09 22.61 -25.07
C ARG A 176 -5.85 23.09 -23.84
N TRP A 177 -5.39 22.78 -22.63
CA TRP A 177 -6.00 23.27 -21.39
C TRP A 177 -5.88 24.79 -21.30
N GLU A 178 -4.70 25.34 -21.56
CA GLU A 178 -4.43 26.78 -21.55
C GLU A 178 -5.25 27.51 -22.62
N LYS A 179 -5.33 26.92 -23.82
CA LYS A 179 -6.18 27.42 -24.90
C LYS A 179 -7.67 27.43 -24.50
N ALA A 180 -8.15 26.34 -23.88
CA ALA A 180 -9.53 26.25 -23.41
C ALA A 180 -9.86 27.29 -22.32
N LEU A 181 -8.87 27.61 -21.48
CA LEU A 181 -8.97 28.63 -20.43
C LEU A 181 -8.65 30.05 -20.91
N GLN A 182 -8.40 30.25 -22.21
CA GLN A 182 -8.04 31.53 -22.80
C GLN A 182 -6.90 32.21 -22.01
N VAL A 183 -5.82 31.44 -21.74
CA VAL A 183 -4.60 31.92 -21.10
C VAL A 183 -3.38 31.66 -22.01
N PRO A 184 -2.29 32.45 -21.87
CA PRO A 184 -1.07 32.23 -22.63
C PRO A 184 -0.47 30.84 -22.38
N SER A 185 0.22 30.30 -23.39
CA SER A 185 0.94 29.03 -23.26
C SER A 185 2.01 29.09 -22.16
N GLY A 186 2.10 28.05 -21.33
CA GLY A 186 2.99 27.96 -20.19
C GLY A 186 2.48 28.63 -18.91
N TRP A 187 1.31 29.27 -18.92
CA TRP A 187 0.74 29.92 -17.74
C TRP A 187 0.40 28.93 -16.61
N LEU A 188 -0.13 27.74 -16.91
CA LEU A 188 -0.51 26.76 -15.90
C LEU A 188 0.70 26.18 -15.16
N ILE A 189 1.88 26.19 -15.77
CA ILE A 189 3.12 25.57 -15.25
C ILE A 189 4.22 26.59 -14.89
N SER A 190 3.98 27.88 -15.04
CA SER A 190 4.89 28.95 -14.62
C SER A 190 4.40 29.62 -13.35
N ASP A 191 5.15 30.55 -12.76
CA ASP A 191 4.66 31.44 -11.70
C ASP A 191 4.12 32.77 -12.26
N ALA A 192 3.76 32.80 -13.55
CA ALA A 192 3.27 34.00 -14.20
C ALA A 192 2.00 34.53 -13.51
N PRO A 193 1.87 35.85 -13.34
CA PRO A 193 0.67 36.46 -12.77
C PRO A 193 -0.57 36.12 -13.61
N MET A 194 -1.75 36.24 -13.01
CA MET A 194 -3.00 35.99 -13.70
C MET A 194 -3.16 37.01 -14.85
N PRO A 195 -3.61 36.61 -16.06
CA PRO A 195 -3.74 37.53 -17.18
C PRO A 195 -4.70 38.69 -16.84
N ASP A 196 -4.34 39.90 -17.28
CA ASP A 196 -5.04 41.15 -16.95
C ASP A 196 -6.55 41.10 -17.26
N GLY A 197 -7.36 41.68 -16.36
CA GLY A 197 -8.83 41.76 -16.47
C GLY A 197 -9.61 40.87 -15.49
N MET A 198 -8.91 39.98 -14.77
CA MET A 198 -9.46 39.33 -13.59
C MET A 198 -9.35 40.26 -12.37
N PRO A 199 -10.32 40.28 -11.44
CA PRO A 199 -10.05 40.82 -10.12
C PRO A 199 -8.87 40.03 -9.58
N ILE A 200 -7.74 40.71 -9.36
CA ILE A 200 -6.62 40.15 -8.66
C ILE A 200 -7.21 39.68 -7.33
N VAL A 201 -7.24 38.36 -7.09
CA VAL A 201 -7.27 37.87 -5.72
C VAL A 201 -5.89 38.25 -5.19
N SER A 202 -5.74 39.53 -4.88
CA SER A 202 -4.60 40.00 -4.14
C SER A 202 -4.63 39.14 -2.89
N ARG A 203 -3.51 38.49 -2.58
CA ARG A 203 -3.10 38.50 -1.18
C ARG A 203 -3.13 39.97 -0.80
N ARG A 204 -4.27 40.42 -0.25
CA ARG A 204 -4.41 41.77 0.25
C ARG A 204 -3.22 41.91 1.19
N ARG A 205 -2.28 42.79 0.84
CA ARG A 205 -1.38 43.37 1.83
C ARG A 205 -2.29 43.73 2.99
N MET A 206 -2.05 43.06 4.11
CA MET A 206 -2.69 43.38 5.37
C MET A 206 -2.64 44.90 5.50
N LEU A 207 -3.82 45.50 5.70
CA LEU A 207 -3.87 46.86 6.21
C LEU A 207 -2.94 46.88 7.43
N SER A 208 -2.07 47.88 7.47
CA SER A 208 -1.24 48.16 8.63
C SER A 208 -2.11 48.10 9.89
N PRO A 209 -1.72 47.36 10.94
CA PRO A 209 -2.43 47.31 12.20
C PRO A 209 -2.21 48.65 12.91
N VAL A 210 -3.13 49.60 12.75
CA VAL A 210 -3.04 50.86 13.49
C VAL A 210 -4.20 51.06 14.47
N ASP A 211 -5.39 50.52 14.25
CA ASP A 211 -6.53 50.82 15.16
C ASP A 211 -7.40 49.63 15.61
N VAL A 212 -6.97 48.38 15.40
CA VAL A 212 -7.70 47.21 15.92
C VAL A 212 -6.81 46.46 16.91
N ALA A 213 -7.26 46.33 18.16
CA ALA A 213 -6.53 45.58 19.18
C ALA A 213 -6.21 44.17 18.66
N PRO A 214 -4.95 43.70 18.75
CA PRO A 214 -4.50 42.44 18.15
C PRO A 214 -5.31 41.21 18.61
N GLU A 215 -5.92 41.29 19.79
CA GLU A 215 -6.78 40.26 20.37
C GLU A 215 -8.10 40.08 19.58
N SER A 216 -8.72 41.17 19.14
CA SER A 216 -9.98 41.13 18.38
C SER A 216 -9.81 40.50 16.98
N PHE A 217 -8.66 40.74 16.34
CA PHE A 217 -8.35 40.13 15.05
C PHE A 217 -8.09 38.62 15.17
N ALA A 218 -7.33 38.20 16.18
CA ALA A 218 -7.06 36.79 16.43
C ALA A 218 -8.34 36.01 16.75
N GLU A 219 -9.25 36.62 17.51
CA GLU A 219 -10.56 36.06 17.82
C GLU A 219 -11.44 35.89 16.57
N GLY A 220 -11.50 36.89 15.70
CA GLY A 220 -12.26 36.82 14.45
C GLY A 220 -11.78 35.71 13.51
N VAL A 221 -10.45 35.54 13.36
CA VAL A 221 -9.87 34.46 12.54
C VAL A 221 -10.16 33.08 13.14
N ARG A 222 -10.10 32.95 14.47
CA ARG A 222 -10.42 31.70 15.19
C ARG A 222 -11.89 31.32 14.98
N LEU A 223 -12.80 32.29 15.13
CA LEU A 223 -14.24 32.11 14.94
C LEU A 223 -14.56 31.67 13.50
N ALA A 224 -14.01 32.38 12.51
CA ALA A 224 -14.15 32.07 11.09
C ALA A 224 -13.74 30.63 10.75
N ARG A 225 -12.58 30.20 11.27
CA ARG A 225 -12.03 28.87 11.02
C ARG A 225 -12.90 27.78 11.64
N ARG A 226 -13.45 28.03 12.83
CA ARG A 226 -14.33 27.09 13.54
C ARG A 226 -15.68 26.92 12.86
N ILE A 227 -16.31 28.02 12.47
CA ILE A 227 -17.56 28.01 11.69
C ILE A 227 -17.34 27.22 10.39
N CYS A 228 -16.30 27.56 9.64
CA CYS A 228 -15.95 26.88 8.39
C CYS A 228 -15.73 25.38 8.59
N THR A 229 -14.90 25.00 9.56
CA THR A 229 -14.57 23.60 9.85
C THR A 229 -15.82 22.81 10.19
N ARG A 230 -16.63 23.30 11.13
CA ARG A 230 -17.85 22.59 11.57
C ARG A 230 -18.89 22.51 10.46
N ARG A 231 -19.11 23.60 9.73
CA ARG A 231 -20.05 23.65 8.60
C ARG A 231 -19.71 22.59 7.54
N HIS A 232 -18.43 22.46 7.18
CA HIS A 232 -17.98 21.44 6.22
C HIS A 232 -18.14 20.02 6.77
N GLN A 233 -17.88 19.82 8.06
CA GLN A 233 -18.05 18.52 8.70
C GLN A 233 -19.50 18.01 8.64
N ILE A 234 -20.50 18.89 8.78
CA ILE A 234 -21.93 18.53 8.69
C ILE A 234 -22.52 18.60 7.26
N GLY A 235 -21.67 18.81 6.25
CA GLY A 235 -22.12 18.96 4.86
C GLY A 235 -23.08 20.13 4.62
N MET A 236 -23.09 21.14 5.49
CA MET A 236 -23.97 22.31 5.36
C MET A 236 -23.34 23.31 4.39
N SER A 237 -24.10 23.85 3.43
CA SER A 237 -23.60 24.93 2.57
C SER A 237 -23.67 26.27 3.28
N ALA A 238 -22.84 27.25 2.88
CA ALA A 238 -22.90 28.61 3.42
C ALA A 238 -24.32 29.21 3.31
N ALA A 239 -24.98 29.00 2.16
CA ALA A 239 -26.38 29.34 1.90
C ALA A 239 -27.38 28.72 2.89
N LYS A 240 -27.12 27.47 3.32
CA LYS A 240 -27.98 26.75 4.27
C LYS A 240 -27.77 27.25 5.69
N LEU A 241 -26.52 27.53 6.08
CA LEU A 241 -26.22 28.12 7.38
C LEU A 241 -26.86 29.50 7.50
N ALA A 242 -26.72 30.36 6.49
CA ALA A 242 -27.23 31.72 6.57
C ALA A 242 -28.77 31.81 6.61
N ARG A 243 -29.47 30.87 5.96
CA ARG A 243 -30.92 30.71 6.12
C ARG A 243 -31.31 30.21 7.51
N ALA A 244 -30.50 29.35 8.11
CA ALA A 244 -30.76 28.82 9.45
C ALA A 244 -30.60 29.89 10.55
N ILE A 245 -29.83 30.95 10.29
CA ILE A 245 -29.60 32.07 11.20
C ILE A 245 -30.30 33.37 10.76
N ASP A 246 -31.22 33.27 9.78
CA ASP A 246 -32.09 34.35 9.29
C ASP A 246 -31.38 35.65 8.87
N ILE A 247 -30.41 35.55 7.94
CA ILE A 247 -29.67 36.71 7.43
C ILE A 247 -30.09 37.03 5.99
N ASP A 248 -30.45 38.29 5.76
CA ASP A 248 -30.99 38.83 4.49
C ASP A 248 -30.05 38.68 3.26
N PHE A 249 -28.78 38.29 3.44
CA PHE A 249 -27.78 38.10 2.38
C PHE A 249 -27.00 36.77 2.49
N PRO A 250 -27.66 35.62 2.21
CA PRO A 250 -27.27 34.34 2.79
C PRO A 250 -25.91 33.78 2.33
N ASP A 251 -25.59 33.85 1.04
CA ASP A 251 -24.43 33.12 0.53
C ASP A 251 -23.12 33.90 0.74
N ARG A 252 -23.21 35.23 0.74
CA ARG A 252 -22.05 36.11 0.85
C ARG A 252 -21.64 36.35 2.29
N ALA A 253 -22.58 36.52 3.23
CA ALA A 253 -22.26 36.82 4.62
C ALA A 253 -21.44 35.70 5.29
N VAL A 254 -21.90 34.44 5.19
CA VAL A 254 -21.18 33.31 5.77
C VAL A 254 -19.82 33.09 5.10
N THR A 255 -19.76 33.14 3.77
CA THR A 255 -18.48 33.00 3.04
C THR A 255 -17.50 34.13 3.38
N TYR A 256 -18.03 35.34 3.61
CA TYR A 256 -17.25 36.49 4.03
C TYR A 256 -16.70 36.31 5.44
N TRP A 257 -17.50 35.83 6.40
CA TRP A 257 -17.02 35.47 7.73
C TRP A 257 -15.95 34.40 7.70
N GLU A 258 -16.14 33.32 6.93
CA GLU A 258 -15.18 32.22 6.82
C GLU A 258 -13.83 32.65 6.22
N SER A 259 -13.82 33.72 5.45
CA SER A 259 -12.60 34.30 4.86
C SER A 259 -11.76 35.09 5.87
N GLY A 260 -12.24 35.27 7.11
CA GLY A 260 -11.59 36.09 8.12
C GLY A 260 -11.65 37.60 7.82
N ALA A 261 -12.51 38.01 6.88
CA ALA A 261 -12.79 39.42 6.65
C ALA A 261 -13.55 39.99 7.85
N SER A 262 -13.23 41.24 8.23
CA SER A 262 -13.81 41.96 9.37
C SER A 262 -15.29 41.63 9.52
N ILE A 263 -15.59 40.92 10.59
CA ILE A 263 -16.92 40.52 10.97
C ILE A 263 -17.57 41.78 11.57
N PRO A 264 -18.55 42.43 10.92
CA PRO A 264 -19.32 43.45 11.63
C PRO A 264 -19.99 42.78 12.82
N GLU A 265 -19.85 43.40 13.99
CA GLU A 265 -20.33 43.01 15.33
C GLU A 265 -21.26 41.77 15.32
N ILE A 266 -20.66 40.57 15.32
CA ILE A 266 -21.42 39.37 15.69
C ILE A 266 -21.70 39.52 17.18
N ASP A 267 -22.93 39.89 17.50
CA ASP A 267 -23.42 39.92 18.87
C ASP A 267 -23.59 38.49 19.42
N ASP A 268 -23.76 38.38 20.74
CA ASP A 268 -23.94 37.10 21.44
C ASP A 268 -25.18 36.34 20.94
N THR A 269 -26.18 37.07 20.44
CA THR A 269 -27.38 36.50 19.84
C THR A 269 -27.06 35.72 18.57
N LEU A 270 -26.30 36.33 17.66
CA LEU A 270 -25.91 35.70 16.40
C LEU A 270 -24.94 34.54 16.61
N ILE A 271 -24.02 34.61 17.59
CA ILE A 271 -23.17 33.46 17.95
C ILE A 271 -24.03 32.27 18.35
N ARG A 272 -25.03 32.48 19.22
CA ARG A 272 -25.92 31.40 19.67
C ARG A 272 -26.74 30.83 18.52
N HIS A 273 -27.21 31.65 17.59
CA HIS A 273 -27.87 31.16 16.39
C HIS A 273 -26.94 30.32 15.50
N ILE A 274 -25.68 30.74 15.33
CA ILE A 274 -24.68 29.97 14.57
C ILE A 274 -24.35 28.65 15.28
N GLU A 275 -24.15 28.66 16.59
CA GLU A 275 -23.89 27.45 17.39
C GLU A 275 -25.05 26.45 17.28
N THR A 276 -26.28 26.95 17.43
CA THR A 276 -27.51 26.16 17.28
C THR A 276 -27.60 25.56 15.88
N ALA A 277 -27.38 26.36 14.83
CA ALA A 277 -27.42 25.91 13.44
C ALA A 277 -26.32 24.89 13.10
N LEU A 278 -25.16 24.98 13.77
CA LEU A 278 -24.01 24.08 13.57
C LEU A 278 -23.97 22.89 14.53
N LEU A 279 -25.00 22.71 15.37
CA LEU A 279 -25.08 21.66 16.37
C LEU A 279 -23.86 21.68 17.31
N LEU A 280 -23.54 22.87 17.82
CA LEU A 280 -22.46 23.13 18.78
C LEU A 280 -23.05 23.46 20.17
N PRO A 281 -22.37 23.10 21.26
CA PRO A 281 -22.72 23.60 22.60
C PRO A 281 -22.64 25.12 22.67
N GLU A 282 -23.50 25.74 23.47
CA GLU A 282 -23.50 27.18 23.70
C GLU A 282 -22.14 27.65 24.25
N GLY A 283 -21.57 28.70 23.65
CA GLY A 283 -20.27 29.28 24.01
C GLY A 283 -19.05 28.59 23.39
N TRP A 284 -19.23 27.46 22.69
CA TRP A 284 -18.11 26.73 22.09
C TRP A 284 -17.35 27.56 21.07
N LEU A 285 -18.01 28.37 20.26
CA LEU A 285 -17.36 29.20 19.25
C LEU A 285 -16.37 30.21 19.86
N ARG A 286 -16.62 30.69 21.08
CA ARG A 286 -15.73 31.58 21.85
C ARG A 286 -14.68 30.86 22.70
N GLY A 287 -14.99 29.67 23.20
CA GLY A 287 -14.11 28.91 24.10
C GLY A 287 -12.80 28.44 23.46
N SER A 288 -11.88 27.85 24.21
CA SER A 288 -10.66 27.21 23.65
C SER A 288 -10.81 25.70 23.45
N ASP A 289 -12.01 25.16 23.69
CA ASP A 289 -12.24 23.72 23.72
C ASP A 289 -12.02 23.04 22.36
N PRO A 290 -11.55 21.78 22.34
CA PRO A 290 -11.46 21.00 21.12
C PRO A 290 -12.85 20.86 20.47
N LEU A 291 -12.86 20.66 19.17
CA LEU A 291 -14.08 20.51 18.36
C LEU A 291 -14.90 19.31 18.86
N PRO A 292 -16.16 19.50 19.28
CA PRO A 292 -16.99 18.39 19.75
C PRO A 292 -17.22 17.43 18.59
N ASP A 293 -17.04 16.14 18.85
CA ASP A 293 -17.27 15.10 17.85
C ASP A 293 -18.68 15.23 17.25
N LEU A 294 -18.77 15.04 15.94
CA LEU A 294 -20.07 14.97 15.29
C LEU A 294 -20.79 13.68 15.68
N PRO A 295 -22.11 13.72 15.91
CA PRO A 295 -22.92 12.52 15.68
C PRO A 295 -22.74 12.12 14.20
N GLN A 296 -22.19 10.92 13.95
CA GLN A 296 -21.59 10.54 12.66
C GLN A 296 -22.56 10.38 11.48
N THR A 297 -23.82 10.80 11.60
CA THR A 297 -24.91 10.49 10.65
C THR A 297 -25.35 11.59 9.71
N VAL A 298 -24.80 12.80 9.76
CA VAL A 298 -25.26 13.89 8.89
C VAL A 298 -24.36 14.08 7.65
N VAL A 299 -24.67 13.28 6.62
CA VAL A 299 -24.75 13.61 5.17
C VAL A 299 -23.49 14.02 4.38
N SER A 300 -23.29 13.32 3.25
CA SER A 300 -22.93 13.94 1.97
C SER A 300 -23.92 13.50 0.88
N ALA A 301 -24.44 14.44 0.09
CA ALA A 301 -25.53 14.25 -0.87
C ALA A 301 -25.02 14.16 -2.32
N GLY A 302 -25.37 13.06 -3.00
CA GLY A 302 -25.13 12.83 -4.42
C GLY A 302 -25.06 11.33 -4.70
N SER A 303 -26.16 10.72 -5.16
CA SER A 303 -26.35 9.27 -5.31
C SER A 303 -26.05 8.48 -4.03
N PHE A 304 -27.08 8.23 -3.20
CA PHE A 304 -27.00 7.37 -2.03
C PHE A 304 -26.69 5.92 -2.44
N HIS A 305 -25.42 5.61 -2.68
CA HIS A 305 -24.96 4.24 -2.64
C HIS A 305 -24.82 3.85 -1.17
N VAL A 306 -25.92 3.39 -0.60
CA VAL A 306 -25.90 2.74 0.72
C VAL A 306 -25.28 1.37 0.51
N PRO A 307 -24.16 1.04 1.18
CA PRO A 307 -23.59 -0.29 1.15
C PRO A 307 -24.64 -1.33 1.59
N ASP A 308 -24.65 -2.50 0.97
CA ASP A 308 -25.65 -3.54 1.31
C ASP A 308 -25.55 -3.97 2.78
N GLU A 309 -24.37 -3.84 3.40
CA GLU A 309 -24.16 -4.09 4.83
C GLU A 309 -25.02 -3.18 5.72
N ILE A 310 -25.08 -1.88 5.43
CA ILE A 310 -25.91 -0.93 6.18
C ILE A 310 -27.38 -1.28 6.00
N ARG A 311 -27.77 -1.70 4.79
CA ARG A 311 -29.16 -2.08 4.49
C ARG A 311 -29.61 -3.30 5.28
N ILE A 312 -28.77 -4.34 5.31
CA ILE A 312 -29.03 -5.57 6.05
C ILE A 312 -29.10 -5.28 7.55
N ARG A 313 -28.15 -4.49 8.07
CA ARG A 313 -28.11 -4.10 9.49
C ARG A 313 -29.35 -3.29 9.91
N ALA A 314 -29.79 -2.35 9.08
CA ALA A 314 -31.02 -1.61 9.32
C ALA A 314 -32.25 -2.53 9.37
N GLY A 315 -32.28 -3.61 8.57
CA GLY A 315 -33.31 -4.64 8.64
C GLY A 315 -33.35 -5.39 9.98
N VAL A 316 -32.19 -5.78 10.50
CA VAL A 316 -32.07 -6.45 11.81
C VAL A 316 -32.51 -5.51 12.94
N ARG A 317 -32.00 -4.27 12.93
CA ARG A 317 -32.36 -3.22 13.90
C ARG A 317 -33.86 -2.91 13.90
N LEU A 318 -34.45 -2.77 12.72
CA LEU A 318 -35.89 -2.62 12.54
C LEU A 318 -36.67 -3.74 13.24
N ARG A 319 -36.24 -5.00 13.05
CA ARG A 319 -36.89 -6.17 13.68
C ARG A 319 -36.80 -6.13 15.19
N GLU A 320 -35.60 -5.93 15.74
CA GLU A 320 -35.33 -5.94 17.17
C GLU A 320 -36.15 -4.85 17.87
N ARG A 321 -36.04 -3.61 17.40
CA ARG A 321 -36.75 -2.48 18.01
C ARG A 321 -38.26 -2.61 17.89
N ARG A 322 -38.76 -3.13 16.77
CA ARG A 322 -40.20 -3.40 16.60
C ARG A 322 -40.69 -4.42 17.64
N LEU A 323 -39.92 -5.49 17.89
CA LEU A 323 -40.29 -6.52 18.86
C LEU A 323 -40.25 -5.98 20.30
N GLU A 324 -39.26 -5.16 20.65
CA GLU A 324 -39.19 -4.48 21.95
C GLU A 324 -40.42 -3.60 22.23
N LEU A 325 -40.92 -2.91 21.20
CA LEU A 325 -42.13 -2.10 21.30
C LEU A 325 -43.43 -2.92 21.25
N GLY A 326 -43.35 -4.25 21.12
CA GLY A 326 -44.52 -5.12 20.99
C GLY A 326 -45.32 -4.89 19.70
N LEU A 327 -44.73 -4.23 18.69
CA LEU A 327 -45.40 -3.92 17.44
C LEU A 327 -45.44 -5.15 16.53
N SER A 328 -46.60 -5.48 15.97
CA SER A 328 -46.67 -6.47 14.87
C SER A 328 -46.14 -5.86 13.56
N GLN A 329 -45.72 -6.69 12.60
CA GLN A 329 -45.33 -6.21 11.26
C GLN A 329 -46.49 -5.45 10.57
N LEU A 330 -47.75 -5.85 10.83
CA LEU A 330 -48.93 -5.13 10.35
C LEU A 330 -49.09 -3.76 11.01
N ALA A 331 -48.85 -3.67 12.32
CA ALA A 331 -48.94 -2.41 13.05
C ALA A 331 -47.88 -1.41 12.58
N LEU A 332 -46.62 -1.85 12.46
CA LEU A 332 -45.56 -1.02 11.92
C LEU A 332 -45.83 -0.63 10.45
N GLY A 333 -46.29 -1.58 9.64
CA GLY A 333 -46.67 -1.34 8.25
C GLY A 333 -47.73 -0.24 8.10
N LYS A 334 -48.76 -0.24 8.96
CA LYS A 334 -49.76 0.85 8.99
C LYS A 334 -49.18 2.20 9.38
N LEU A 335 -48.20 2.25 10.29
CA LEU A 335 -47.56 3.50 10.73
C LEU A 335 -46.71 4.14 9.63
N ILE A 336 -46.12 3.34 8.73
CA ILE A 336 -45.21 3.84 7.69
C ILE A 336 -45.77 3.73 6.26
N ASP A 337 -47.03 3.30 6.12
CA ASP A 337 -47.74 3.06 4.85
C ASP A 337 -47.11 1.97 3.95
N PHE A 338 -46.77 0.82 4.55
CA PHE A 338 -46.29 -0.37 3.84
C PHE A 338 -47.02 -1.65 4.29
N GLY A 339 -47.18 -2.61 3.37
CA GLY A 339 -47.77 -3.92 3.72
C GLY A 339 -46.87 -4.74 4.67
N PRO A 340 -47.45 -5.62 5.52
CA PRO A 340 -46.69 -6.43 6.47
C PRO A 340 -45.64 -7.34 5.80
N ALA A 341 -45.91 -7.80 4.57
CA ALA A 341 -44.96 -8.59 3.78
C ALA A 341 -43.69 -7.80 3.42
N ALA A 342 -43.80 -6.49 3.18
CA ALA A 342 -42.65 -5.63 2.91
C ALA A 342 -41.79 -5.49 4.17
N ILE A 343 -42.42 -5.25 5.33
CA ILE A 343 -41.71 -5.21 6.62
C ILE A 343 -40.97 -6.52 6.87
N SER A 344 -41.64 -7.66 6.71
CA SER A 344 -41.01 -8.98 6.86
C SER A 344 -39.83 -9.17 5.90
N ALA A 345 -39.94 -8.73 4.66
CA ALA A 345 -38.83 -8.82 3.70
C ALA A 345 -37.65 -7.93 4.12
N TRP A 346 -37.91 -6.73 4.66
CA TRP A 346 -36.87 -5.81 5.13
C TRP A 346 -36.14 -6.36 6.35
N GLU A 347 -36.85 -7.01 7.27
CA GLU A 347 -36.27 -7.63 8.46
C GLU A 347 -35.31 -8.78 8.14
N VAL A 348 -35.56 -9.51 7.03
CA VAL A 348 -34.76 -10.67 6.62
C VAL A 348 -33.63 -10.27 5.68
N HIS A 349 -33.90 -9.39 4.71
CA HIS A 349 -32.99 -9.09 3.61
C HIS A 349 -32.43 -7.66 3.63
N GLY A 350 -32.78 -6.88 4.64
CA GLY A 350 -32.48 -5.45 4.71
C GLY A 350 -33.45 -4.60 3.90
N ILE A 351 -33.50 -3.31 4.22
CA ILE A 351 -34.38 -2.36 3.53
C ILE A 351 -33.89 -2.20 2.06
N PRO A 352 -34.73 -2.44 1.03
CA PRO A 352 -34.39 -2.31 -0.39
C PRO A 352 -33.77 -0.94 -0.75
N ARG A 353 -32.83 -0.91 -1.71
CA ARG A 353 -32.25 0.37 -2.19
C ARG A 353 -33.32 1.30 -2.74
N ALA A 354 -34.31 0.75 -3.45
CA ALA A 354 -35.41 1.51 -4.04
C ALA A 354 -36.29 2.22 -2.97
N THR A 355 -36.35 1.67 -1.76
CA THR A 355 -37.08 2.24 -0.63
C THR A 355 -36.19 3.06 0.29
N TRP A 356 -34.87 3.13 0.05
CA TRP A 356 -33.94 3.90 0.86
C TRP A 356 -33.97 5.40 0.55
N LYS A 357 -35.12 6.03 0.83
CA LYS A 357 -35.33 7.47 0.74
C LYS A 357 -35.19 8.09 2.13
N PRO A 358 -34.44 9.19 2.32
CA PRO A 358 -34.23 9.80 3.64
C PRO A 358 -35.54 10.09 4.39
N ALA A 359 -36.59 10.54 3.68
CA ALA A 359 -37.90 10.78 4.27
C ALA A 359 -38.52 9.50 4.86
N LEU A 360 -38.45 8.37 4.14
CA LEU A 360 -39.00 7.11 4.62
C LEU A 360 -38.19 6.58 5.82
N ILE A 361 -36.86 6.64 5.76
CA ILE A 361 -36.04 6.19 6.88
C ILE A 361 -36.36 6.98 8.16
N LEU A 362 -36.56 8.29 8.05
CA LEU A 362 -36.99 9.12 9.17
C LEU A 362 -38.39 8.73 9.68
N THR A 363 -39.34 8.43 8.78
CA THR A 363 -40.67 7.94 9.18
C THR A 363 -40.58 6.60 9.92
N ILE A 364 -39.70 5.69 9.49
CA ILE A 364 -39.47 4.42 10.19
C ILE A 364 -38.86 4.68 11.57
N GLU A 365 -37.84 5.54 11.67
CA GLU A 365 -37.20 5.89 12.95
C GLU A 365 -38.19 6.54 13.94
N GLN A 366 -39.06 7.42 13.45
CA GLN A 366 -40.15 7.99 14.25
C GLN A 366 -41.15 6.93 14.72
N ALA A 367 -41.58 6.03 13.84
CA ALA A 367 -42.49 4.94 14.19
C ALA A 367 -41.88 3.97 15.23
N LEU A 368 -40.55 3.81 15.20
CA LEU A 368 -39.77 3.01 16.15
C LEU A 368 -39.36 3.77 17.42
N GLN A 369 -39.77 5.04 17.57
CA GLN A 369 -39.41 5.90 18.71
C GLN A 369 -37.89 5.91 18.98
N VAL A 370 -37.08 6.01 17.91
CA VAL A 370 -35.62 6.12 17.98
C VAL A 370 -35.16 7.46 17.40
N ALA A 371 -33.95 7.88 17.77
CA ALA A 371 -33.38 9.13 17.28
C ALA A 371 -33.21 9.11 15.75
N PRO A 372 -33.37 10.27 15.07
CA PRO A 372 -33.05 10.40 13.65
C PRO A 372 -31.64 9.92 13.34
N GLY A 373 -31.51 9.12 12.29
CA GLY A 373 -30.27 8.51 11.87
C GLY A 373 -30.00 7.14 12.49
N TRP A 374 -30.73 6.65 13.50
CA TRP A 374 -30.49 5.37 14.16
C TRP A 374 -30.44 4.14 13.22
N LEU A 375 -31.26 4.10 12.16
CA LEU A 375 -31.21 3.05 11.15
C LEU A 375 -30.06 3.22 10.17
N THR A 376 -29.61 4.47 9.95
CA THR A 376 -28.53 4.81 9.01
C THR A 376 -27.15 4.86 9.64
N ASP A 377 -27.08 5.03 10.96
CA ASP A 377 -25.84 5.20 11.68
C ASP A 377 -25.09 3.89 11.73
N ALA A 378 -23.86 3.89 11.25
CA ALA A 378 -22.97 2.77 11.50
C ALA A 378 -22.70 2.58 13.02
N TYR A 379 -22.97 3.61 13.84
CA TYR A 379 -22.51 3.76 15.23
C TYR A 379 -23.54 4.32 16.23
N ALA A 380 -24.84 4.44 15.91
CA ALA A 380 -25.84 4.90 16.89
C ALA A 380 -25.90 3.90 18.05
N GLN A 381 -25.43 4.35 19.22
CA GLN A 381 -25.30 3.62 20.49
C GLN A 381 -26.68 3.05 20.88
N GLU A 382 -26.88 1.79 21.29
CA GLU A 382 -26.02 0.84 22.02
C GLU A 382 -25.42 -0.27 21.15
N GLY A 383 -24.19 -0.67 21.48
CA GLY A 383 -23.52 -1.79 20.84
C GLY A 383 -22.62 -1.35 19.70
N VAL A 384 -21.32 -1.49 19.95
CA VAL A 384 -20.20 -1.49 18.99
C VAL A 384 -20.66 -2.09 17.63
N PRO A 385 -20.18 -1.59 16.46
CA PRO A 385 -20.66 -2.07 15.16
C PRO A 385 -20.55 -3.58 15.09
N PHE A 386 -21.61 -4.35 14.78
CA PHE A 386 -21.60 -5.82 14.86
C PHE A 386 -20.31 -6.48 14.31
N ASP A 387 -19.83 -6.02 13.14
CA ASP A 387 -18.58 -6.51 12.57
C ASP A 387 -17.32 -5.97 13.28
N ARG A 388 -17.33 -4.75 13.83
CA ARG A 388 -16.28 -4.30 14.74
C ARG A 388 -16.35 -4.98 16.10
N THR A 389 -17.50 -5.27 16.70
CA THR A 389 -17.64 -5.94 18.01
C THR A 389 -17.19 -7.37 17.90
N VAL A 390 -17.65 -8.08 16.87
CA VAL A 390 -17.21 -9.44 16.61
C VAL A 390 -15.72 -9.41 16.29
N ALA A 391 -15.23 -8.56 15.37
CA ALA A 391 -13.80 -8.47 15.06
C ALA A 391 -12.95 -8.01 16.27
N TYR A 392 -13.47 -7.17 17.14
CA TYR A 392 -12.80 -6.62 18.32
C TYR A 392 -12.73 -7.66 19.44
N ILE A 393 -13.87 -8.25 19.81
CA ILE A 393 -13.96 -9.35 20.78
C ILE A 393 -13.09 -10.52 20.31
N THR A 394 -13.20 -10.92 19.05
CA THR A 394 -12.38 -12.00 18.49
C THR A 394 -10.89 -11.67 18.46
N SER A 395 -10.52 -10.41 18.14
CA SER A 395 -9.13 -9.96 18.20
C SER A 395 -8.59 -9.99 19.62
N ARG A 396 -9.39 -9.60 20.62
CA ARG A 396 -9.01 -9.63 22.04
C ARG A 396 -8.91 -11.05 22.57
N ILE A 397 -9.83 -11.93 22.22
CA ILE A 397 -9.75 -13.38 22.49
C ILE A 397 -8.47 -13.95 21.87
N SER A 398 -8.22 -13.70 20.57
CA SER A 398 -7.05 -14.19 19.83
C SER A 398 -5.75 -13.69 20.44
N LEU A 399 -5.67 -12.40 20.75
CA LEU A 399 -4.53 -11.75 21.36
C LEU A 399 -4.25 -12.34 22.74
N ARG A 400 -5.26 -12.39 23.62
CA ARG A 400 -5.11 -12.90 24.99
C ARG A 400 -4.78 -14.39 24.99
N ARG A 401 -5.48 -15.19 24.18
CA ARG A 401 -5.19 -16.61 23.98
C ARG A 401 -3.72 -16.84 23.60
N LYS A 402 -3.20 -16.05 22.65
CA LYS A 402 -1.80 -16.09 22.25
C LYS A 402 -0.85 -15.67 23.37
N GLN A 403 -1.18 -14.63 24.14
CA GLN A 403 -0.39 -14.20 25.31
C GLN A 403 -0.33 -15.24 26.42
N LEU A 404 -1.41 -16.00 26.61
CA LEU A 404 -1.48 -17.06 27.61
C LEU A 404 -0.94 -18.40 27.10
N GLY A 405 -0.63 -18.52 25.80
CA GLY A 405 -0.19 -19.78 25.18
C GLY A 405 -1.28 -20.86 25.17
N VAL A 406 -2.55 -20.45 25.25
CA VAL A 406 -3.70 -21.37 25.20
C VAL A 406 -3.90 -21.78 23.74
N THR A 407 -3.87 -23.07 23.42
CA THR A 407 -4.14 -23.53 22.03
C THR A 407 -5.63 -23.44 21.71
N ALA A 408 -5.99 -23.38 20.43
CA ALA A 408 -7.39 -23.40 20.02
C ALA A 408 -8.09 -24.69 20.48
N ASP A 409 -7.38 -25.83 20.47
CA ASP A 409 -7.88 -27.13 20.95
C ASP A 409 -8.16 -27.13 22.45
N LEU A 410 -7.25 -26.56 23.25
CA LEU A 410 -7.42 -26.48 24.70
C LEU A 410 -8.63 -25.60 25.05
N LEU A 411 -8.72 -24.42 24.42
CA LEU A 411 -9.85 -23.52 24.62
C LEU A 411 -11.17 -24.15 24.16
N SER A 412 -11.14 -24.86 23.04
CA SER A 412 -12.26 -25.63 22.49
C SER A 412 -12.75 -26.72 23.46
N SER A 413 -11.84 -27.50 24.03
CA SER A 413 -12.15 -28.54 25.01
C SER A 413 -12.81 -27.97 26.27
N HIS A 414 -12.31 -26.85 26.79
CA HIS A 414 -12.92 -26.21 27.97
C HIS A 414 -14.29 -25.59 27.67
N LEU A 415 -14.48 -25.06 26.45
CA LEU A 415 -15.74 -24.45 26.05
C LEU A 415 -16.80 -25.46 25.61
N GLY A 416 -16.43 -26.69 25.27
CA GLY A 416 -17.35 -27.68 24.67
C GLY A 416 -17.70 -27.33 23.22
N LEU A 417 -16.80 -26.63 22.52
CA LEU A 417 -16.98 -26.21 21.13
C LEU A 417 -16.02 -26.98 20.22
N PRO A 418 -16.31 -27.19 18.92
CA PRO A 418 -15.34 -27.76 17.99
C PRO A 418 -14.09 -26.88 17.82
N PRO A 419 -12.87 -27.43 17.68
CA PRO A 419 -11.63 -26.64 17.55
C PRO A 419 -11.64 -25.63 16.40
N HIS A 420 -12.21 -26.02 15.26
CA HIS A 420 -12.31 -25.13 14.10
C HIS A 420 -13.19 -23.89 14.37
N ARG A 421 -14.13 -23.95 15.32
CA ARG A 421 -14.96 -22.80 15.71
C ARG A 421 -14.13 -21.77 16.46
N VAL A 422 -13.25 -22.21 17.36
CA VAL A 422 -12.28 -21.35 18.06
C VAL A 422 -11.27 -20.76 17.08
N LEU A 423 -10.78 -21.54 16.12
CA LEU A 423 -9.87 -21.03 15.08
C LEU A 423 -10.52 -19.95 14.21
N ARG A 424 -11.82 -20.04 13.91
CA ARG A 424 -12.53 -18.97 13.17
C ARG A 424 -12.50 -17.64 13.90
N TRP A 425 -12.43 -17.64 15.23
CA TRP A 425 -12.30 -16.43 16.03
C TRP A 425 -10.97 -15.74 15.74
N ASP A 426 -9.87 -16.47 15.55
CA ASP A 426 -8.59 -15.85 15.16
C ASP A 426 -8.64 -15.09 13.82
N PHE A 427 -9.64 -15.39 12.98
CA PHE A 427 -9.90 -14.75 11.69
C PHE A 427 -11.03 -13.72 11.74
N GLY A 428 -11.46 -13.30 12.93
CA GLY A 428 -12.52 -12.30 13.07
C GLY A 428 -13.94 -12.83 12.86
N ARG A 429 -14.17 -14.15 12.94
CA ARG A 429 -15.45 -14.77 12.55
C ARG A 429 -16.01 -15.71 13.61
N GLY A 430 -17.32 -15.67 13.84
CA GLY A 430 -18.04 -16.79 14.45
C GLY A 430 -18.04 -16.89 15.98
N VAL A 431 -17.66 -15.83 16.70
CA VAL A 431 -18.04 -15.69 18.11
C VAL A 431 -19.51 -15.26 18.14
N ASN A 432 -20.34 -15.98 18.89
CA ASN A 432 -21.68 -15.51 19.19
C ASN A 432 -21.59 -14.47 20.31
N VAL A 433 -21.49 -13.20 19.94
CA VAL A 433 -21.33 -12.09 20.90
C VAL A 433 -22.57 -11.86 21.77
N PHE A 434 -23.69 -12.50 21.44
CA PHE A 434 -24.93 -12.44 22.25
C PHE A 434 -25.01 -13.54 23.31
N ASP A 435 -24.09 -14.51 23.29
CA ASP A 435 -24.03 -15.56 24.30
C ASP A 435 -23.23 -15.07 25.51
N ALA A 436 -23.93 -14.38 26.43
CA ALA A 436 -23.35 -13.84 27.64
C ALA A 436 -22.75 -14.91 28.56
N GLU A 437 -23.20 -16.17 28.47
CA GLU A 437 -22.61 -17.27 29.24
C GLU A 437 -21.28 -17.72 28.61
N LEU A 438 -21.23 -17.84 27.29
CA LEU A 438 -19.99 -18.11 26.55
C LEU A 438 -18.93 -17.04 26.80
N LEU A 439 -19.31 -15.75 26.77
CA LEU A 439 -18.38 -14.64 27.02
C LEU A 439 -17.83 -14.68 28.45
N ARG A 440 -18.68 -14.88 29.47
CA ARG A 440 -18.22 -15.04 30.86
C ARG A 440 -17.35 -16.28 31.07
N LYS A 441 -17.59 -17.36 30.31
CA LYS A 441 -16.75 -18.57 30.34
C LYS A 441 -15.39 -18.31 29.69
N LEU A 442 -15.37 -17.55 28.59
CA LEU A 442 -14.14 -17.10 27.93
C LEU A 442 -13.32 -16.17 28.83
N GLU A 443 -13.94 -15.20 29.49
CA GLU A 443 -13.27 -14.29 30.42
C GLU A 443 -12.60 -15.06 31.57
N ARG A 444 -13.32 -16.02 32.18
CA ARG A 444 -12.75 -16.90 33.21
C ARG A 444 -11.57 -17.74 32.70
N LEU A 445 -11.71 -18.36 31.53
CA LEU A 445 -10.65 -19.19 30.93
C LEU A 445 -9.43 -18.40 30.48
N LEU A 446 -9.61 -17.12 30.13
CA LEU A 446 -8.55 -16.21 29.69
C LEU A 446 -8.05 -15.29 30.82
N SER A 447 -8.50 -15.53 32.06
CA SER A 447 -8.16 -14.73 33.24
C SER A 447 -8.35 -13.23 32.99
N LEU A 448 -9.52 -12.87 32.47
CA LEU A 448 -9.95 -11.50 32.20
C LEU A 448 -11.01 -11.08 33.24
N PRO A 449 -11.08 -9.80 33.64
CA PRO A 449 -12.19 -9.28 34.43
C PRO A 449 -13.54 -9.54 33.76
N GLU A 450 -14.60 -9.72 34.56
CA GLU A 450 -15.94 -9.92 34.03
C GLU A 450 -16.39 -8.69 33.24
N GLY A 451 -16.92 -8.90 32.03
CA GLY A 451 -17.32 -7.84 31.10
C GLY A 451 -16.18 -7.21 30.31
N TRP A 452 -14.92 -7.59 30.58
CA TRP A 452 -13.77 -6.99 29.89
C TRP A 452 -13.79 -7.27 28.39
N LEU A 453 -14.23 -8.44 27.91
CA LEU A 453 -14.28 -8.69 26.45
C LEU A 453 -15.19 -7.70 25.72
N CYS A 454 -16.20 -7.18 26.41
CA CYS A 454 -17.15 -6.22 25.87
C CYS A 454 -16.80 -4.75 26.18
N SER A 455 -15.84 -4.48 27.06
CA SER A 455 -15.44 -3.12 27.44
C SER A 455 -14.41 -2.52 26.48
N ASP A 456 -14.34 -1.20 26.41
CA ASP A 456 -13.26 -0.47 25.71
C ASP A 456 -11.99 -0.31 26.57
N GLU A 457 -11.97 -0.91 27.77
CA GLU A 457 -10.83 -0.79 28.67
C GLU A 457 -9.58 -1.40 28.02
N PRO A 458 -8.40 -0.76 28.18
CA PRO A 458 -7.15 -1.36 27.75
C PRO A 458 -6.98 -2.75 28.40
N LEU A 459 -6.15 -3.59 27.78
CA LEU A 459 -5.76 -4.85 28.41
C LEU A 459 -5.25 -4.52 29.82
N PRO A 460 -5.81 -5.13 30.89
CA PRO A 460 -5.33 -4.93 32.23
C PRO A 460 -3.83 -5.15 32.18
N ASP A 461 -3.07 -4.23 32.76
CA ASP A 461 -1.63 -4.38 32.85
C ASP A 461 -1.39 -5.54 33.82
N PHE A 462 -1.30 -6.75 33.25
CA PHE A 462 -1.03 -7.96 34.01
C PHE A 462 0.48 -7.99 34.29
N ASP A 463 0.92 -7.08 35.15
CA ASP A 463 2.32 -6.96 35.57
C ASP A 463 2.46 -7.34 37.05
N PRO A 464 2.11 -8.60 37.35
CA PRO A 464 3.16 -9.49 37.81
C PRO A 464 3.14 -10.86 37.13
N VAL A 465 4.27 -11.57 37.24
CA VAL A 465 4.46 -12.99 36.93
C VAL A 465 3.19 -13.78 37.31
N THR A 466 2.42 -14.19 36.30
CA THR A 466 1.14 -14.86 36.56
C THR A 466 1.41 -16.33 36.85
N ARG A 467 1.14 -16.77 38.09
CA ARG A 467 1.16 -18.19 38.43
C ARG A 467 -0.17 -18.83 38.00
N LEU A 468 -0.08 -19.83 37.14
CA LEU A 468 -1.22 -20.62 36.72
C LEU A 468 -1.65 -21.57 37.87
N PRO A 469 -2.92 -22.04 37.88
CA PRO A 469 -3.40 -22.99 38.90
C PRO A 469 -2.61 -24.31 38.98
N ASP A 470 -1.94 -24.71 37.89
CA ASP A 470 -1.06 -25.88 37.84
C ASP A 470 0.35 -25.60 38.40
N GLY A 471 0.57 -24.43 38.98
CA GLY A 471 1.84 -23.99 39.55
C GLY A 471 2.82 -23.43 38.53
N ARG A 472 2.55 -23.53 37.22
CA ARG A 472 3.43 -23.01 36.18
C ARG A 472 3.45 -21.49 36.15
N ILE A 473 4.55 -20.94 35.65
CA ILE A 473 4.74 -19.51 35.51
C ILE A 473 4.42 -19.12 34.07
N LEU A 474 3.59 -18.09 33.92
CA LEU A 474 3.26 -17.48 32.65
C LEU A 474 3.93 -16.11 32.54
N LEU A 475 4.73 -15.93 31.48
CA LEU A 475 5.48 -14.71 31.22
C LEU A 475 4.90 -13.95 30.02
N SER A 476 4.75 -12.63 30.17
CA SER A 476 4.42 -11.73 29.07
C SER A 476 5.53 -11.71 28.01
N GLN A 477 5.25 -11.20 26.81
CA GLN A 477 6.30 -11.06 25.78
C GLN A 477 7.48 -10.22 26.29
N ASN A 478 7.20 -9.11 26.97
CA ASN A 478 8.23 -8.21 27.49
C ASN A 478 9.05 -8.89 28.60
N GLN A 479 8.40 -9.64 29.48
CA GLN A 479 9.07 -10.41 30.52
C GLN A 479 9.97 -11.49 29.90
N ARG A 480 9.52 -12.18 28.85
CA ARG A 480 10.36 -13.15 28.12
C ARG A 480 11.59 -12.50 27.50
N SER A 481 11.43 -11.33 26.89
CA SER A 481 12.53 -10.54 26.35
C SER A 481 13.54 -10.11 27.41
N ALA A 482 13.05 -9.66 28.56
CA ALA A 482 13.89 -9.31 29.70
C ALA A 482 14.64 -10.54 30.24
N VAL A 483 13.95 -11.68 30.40
CA VAL A 483 14.54 -12.95 30.85
C VAL A 483 15.62 -13.43 29.87
N CYS A 484 15.37 -13.46 28.56
CA CYS A 484 16.37 -13.85 27.57
C CYS A 484 17.62 -12.96 27.63
N SER A 485 17.41 -11.65 27.73
CA SER A 485 18.49 -10.67 27.82
C SER A 485 19.33 -10.86 29.08
N ARG A 486 18.68 -11.08 30.22
CA ARG A 486 19.31 -11.39 31.51
C ARG A 486 20.16 -12.65 31.46
N ILE A 487 19.61 -13.74 30.91
CA ILE A 487 20.31 -15.02 30.76
C ILE A 487 21.57 -14.84 29.91
N MET A 488 21.42 -14.23 28.73
CA MET A 488 22.52 -14.03 27.80
C MET A 488 23.62 -13.16 28.42
N ALA A 489 23.25 -12.00 28.97
CA ALA A 489 24.18 -11.06 29.58
C ALA A 489 24.98 -11.70 30.71
N ARG A 490 24.29 -12.38 31.64
CA ARG A 490 24.96 -13.01 32.79
C ARG A 490 25.81 -14.21 32.39
N ARG A 491 25.36 -15.04 31.45
CA ARG A 491 26.17 -16.15 30.93
C ARG A 491 27.48 -15.65 30.30
N VAL A 492 27.40 -14.60 29.47
CA VAL A 492 28.59 -13.98 28.85
C VAL A 492 29.53 -13.42 29.90
N GLN A 493 29.00 -12.73 30.92
CA GLN A 493 29.79 -12.21 32.04
C GLN A 493 30.55 -13.31 32.80
N LEU A 494 29.94 -14.49 32.96
CA LEU A 494 30.57 -15.64 33.63
C LEU A 494 31.55 -16.42 32.73
N GLY A 495 31.62 -16.10 31.43
CA GLY A 495 32.45 -16.85 30.48
C GLY A 495 31.99 -18.32 30.28
N VAL A 496 30.72 -18.63 30.57
CA VAL A 496 30.19 -20.00 30.49
C VAL A 496 29.72 -20.30 29.07
N SER A 497 30.15 -21.43 28.48
CA SER A 497 29.69 -21.86 27.16
C SER A 497 28.20 -22.24 27.18
N ARG A 498 27.52 -22.16 26.03
CA ARG A 498 26.10 -22.56 25.92
C ARG A 498 25.89 -24.02 26.28
N LEU A 499 26.77 -24.90 25.81
CA LEU A 499 26.74 -26.33 26.13
C LEU A 499 26.76 -26.55 27.65
N LEU A 500 27.73 -25.96 28.36
CA LEU A 500 27.84 -26.10 29.82
C LEU A 500 26.64 -25.49 30.55
N MET A 501 26.18 -24.32 30.11
CA MET A 501 25.01 -23.66 30.71
C MET A 501 23.74 -24.50 30.52
N SER A 502 23.50 -25.01 29.33
CA SER A 502 22.33 -25.84 29.02
C SER A 502 22.33 -27.14 29.82
N GLY A 503 23.51 -27.76 30.02
CA GLY A 503 23.69 -28.92 30.89
C GLY A 503 23.37 -28.63 32.36
N ARG A 504 23.79 -27.48 32.89
CA ARG A 504 23.45 -27.04 34.26
C ARG A 504 21.97 -26.75 34.45
N ILE A 505 21.34 -26.11 33.46
CA ILE A 505 19.90 -25.85 33.49
C ILE A 505 19.16 -27.18 33.33
N GLY A 506 19.67 -28.16 32.58
CA GLY A 506 18.99 -29.40 32.22
C GLY A 506 18.05 -29.25 31.01
N ILE A 507 18.48 -28.50 30.00
CA ILE A 507 17.81 -28.30 28.71
C ILE A 507 18.81 -28.57 27.56
N SER A 508 18.32 -28.67 26.32
CA SER A 508 19.21 -28.77 25.16
C SER A 508 19.95 -27.46 24.87
N GLU A 509 21.15 -27.55 24.29
CA GLU A 509 21.91 -26.36 23.85
C GLU A 509 21.12 -25.52 22.83
N ASP A 510 20.37 -26.17 21.94
CA ASP A 510 19.52 -25.49 20.95
C ASP A 510 18.37 -24.70 21.61
N SER A 511 17.78 -25.22 22.69
CA SER A 511 16.77 -24.48 23.46
C SER A 511 17.36 -23.21 24.06
N LEU A 512 18.53 -23.30 24.70
CA LEU A 512 19.22 -22.14 25.25
C LEU A 512 19.60 -21.14 24.16
N ARG A 513 20.12 -21.61 23.02
CA ARG A 513 20.43 -20.76 21.86
C ARG A 513 19.19 -20.03 21.34
N CYS A 514 18.04 -20.71 21.30
CA CYS A 514 16.78 -20.12 20.88
C CYS A 514 16.31 -19.03 21.85
N TRP A 515 16.57 -19.16 23.15
CA TRP A 515 16.28 -18.12 24.13
C TRP A 515 17.15 -16.90 23.88
N GLU A 516 18.47 -17.07 23.79
CA GLU A 516 19.42 -15.95 23.64
C GLU A 516 19.27 -15.20 22.30
N VAL A 517 19.08 -15.93 21.19
CA VAL A 517 19.18 -15.36 19.83
C VAL A 517 17.82 -14.98 19.26
N LEU A 518 16.79 -15.78 19.54
CA LEU A 518 15.47 -15.61 18.93
C LEU A 518 14.46 -14.99 19.87
N ASP A 519 14.86 -14.72 21.11
CA ASP A 519 13.98 -14.20 22.15
C ASP A 519 12.74 -15.10 22.37
N ARG A 520 13.00 -16.42 22.42
CA ARG A 520 11.98 -17.47 22.49
C ARG A 520 11.98 -18.19 23.83
N PHE A 521 12.03 -17.45 24.93
CA PHE A 521 11.77 -18.08 26.23
C PHE A 521 10.38 -18.76 26.23
N PRO A 522 10.20 -19.92 26.89
CA PRO A 522 8.90 -20.55 26.98
C PRO A 522 7.90 -19.59 27.63
N MET A 523 6.74 -19.44 27.01
CA MET A 523 5.66 -18.62 27.58
C MET A 523 5.13 -19.21 28.88
N ARG A 524 5.09 -20.54 28.94
CA ARG A 524 4.79 -21.32 30.13
C ARG A 524 6.06 -22.08 30.49
N CYS A 525 6.56 -21.86 31.69
CA CYS A 525 7.64 -22.65 32.24
C CYS A 525 7.20 -23.32 33.55
N ASP A 526 7.81 -24.46 33.83
CA ASP A 526 7.64 -25.12 35.12
C ASP A 526 8.20 -24.21 36.23
N ALA A 527 7.59 -24.30 37.42
CA ALA A 527 7.87 -23.39 38.53
C ALA A 527 9.35 -23.41 38.99
N ASP A 528 10.04 -24.54 38.75
CA ASP A 528 11.44 -24.77 39.09
C ASP A 528 12.42 -24.22 38.04
N LEU A 529 11.96 -23.98 36.80
CA LEU A 529 12.85 -23.57 35.71
C LEU A 529 13.57 -22.24 36.00
N PRO A 530 12.92 -21.17 36.49
CA PRO A 530 13.62 -19.95 36.88
C PRO A 530 14.70 -20.21 37.94
N ALA A 531 14.40 -21.02 38.96
CA ALA A 531 15.36 -21.35 40.03
C ALA A 531 16.57 -22.15 39.50
N ARG A 532 16.36 -23.08 38.55
CA ARG A 532 17.44 -23.81 37.87
C ARG A 532 18.33 -22.89 37.05
N ILE A 533 17.73 -21.93 36.33
CA ILE A 533 18.46 -20.92 35.57
C ILE A 533 19.26 -20.01 36.51
N GLU A 534 18.65 -19.52 37.59
CA GLU A 534 19.29 -18.66 38.59
C GLU A 534 20.47 -19.37 39.27
N GLY A 535 20.28 -20.63 39.66
CA GLY A 535 21.35 -21.47 40.20
C GLY A 535 22.50 -21.69 39.21
N ALA A 536 22.18 -21.94 37.93
CA ALA A 536 23.19 -22.08 36.88
C ALA A 536 23.95 -20.78 36.58
N LEU A 537 23.30 -19.62 36.75
CA LEU A 537 23.85 -18.27 36.57
C LEU A 537 24.51 -17.70 37.84
N LEU A 538 24.51 -18.44 38.95
CA LEU A 538 25.05 -17.99 40.24
C LEU A 538 24.48 -16.60 40.64
N VAL A 539 23.17 -16.45 40.53
CA VAL A 539 22.42 -15.24 40.94
C VAL A 539 21.39 -15.59 42.03
N PRO A 540 20.99 -14.63 42.89
CA PRO A 540 19.99 -14.87 43.92
C PRO A 540 18.64 -15.34 43.36
N ALA A 541 17.89 -16.09 44.17
CA ALA A 541 16.55 -16.53 43.81
C ALA A 541 15.62 -15.33 43.55
N GLY A 542 14.88 -15.36 42.45
CA GLY A 542 13.99 -14.29 42.00
C GLY A 542 14.66 -13.24 41.12
N TRP A 543 15.98 -13.25 40.93
CA TRP A 543 16.69 -12.31 40.06
C TRP A 543 16.21 -12.36 38.60
N LEU A 544 15.87 -13.54 38.10
CA LEU A 544 15.48 -13.71 36.71
C LEU A 544 14.14 -13.03 36.41
N LEU A 545 13.22 -13.04 37.37
CA LEU A 545 11.85 -12.56 37.26
C LEU A 545 11.57 -11.24 37.97
N GLY A 546 12.51 -10.73 38.77
CA GLY A 546 12.36 -9.47 39.50
C GLY A 546 12.40 -8.24 38.59
N ASP A 547 12.00 -7.08 39.11
CA ASP A 547 11.94 -5.83 38.34
C ASP A 547 13.28 -5.08 38.28
N ASP A 548 14.32 -5.63 38.90
CA ASP A 548 15.62 -4.95 38.98
C ASP A 548 16.16 -4.61 37.58
N PRO A 549 16.41 -3.32 37.28
CA PRO A 549 16.94 -2.93 35.99
C PRO A 549 18.29 -3.64 35.77
N LEU A 550 18.49 -4.14 34.55
CA LEU A 550 19.77 -4.73 34.14
C LEU A 550 20.90 -3.74 34.48
N PRO A 551 22.00 -4.18 35.13
CA PRO A 551 23.14 -3.30 35.36
C PRO A 551 23.61 -2.73 34.01
N LEU A 552 23.61 -1.40 33.91
CA LEU A 552 23.77 -0.61 32.68
C LEU A 552 25.11 -0.85 31.94
N ASP A 553 26.05 -1.54 32.57
CA ASP A 553 27.40 -1.83 32.04
C ASP A 553 27.50 -3.10 31.19
N THR A 554 26.38 -3.76 30.88
CA THR A 554 26.40 -4.79 29.82
C THR A 554 26.85 -4.14 28.51
N PRO A 555 27.87 -4.67 27.81
CA PRO A 555 28.28 -4.13 26.53
C PRO A 555 27.06 -4.10 25.62
N LYS A 556 26.65 -2.89 25.20
CA LYS A 556 25.62 -2.72 24.18
C LYS A 556 26.12 -3.41 22.92
N ILE A 557 25.71 -4.66 22.73
CA ILE A 557 25.80 -5.32 21.43
C ILE A 557 24.80 -4.54 20.57
N VAL A 558 25.34 -3.60 19.80
CA VAL A 558 24.58 -2.81 18.81
C VAL A 558 24.02 -3.79 17.79
N GLY A 559 22.80 -4.25 18.04
CA GLY A 559 22.19 -5.32 17.27
C GLY A 559 20.81 -5.73 17.78
N SER A 560 19.98 -4.81 18.27
CA SER A 560 18.58 -5.14 18.56
C SER A 560 17.62 -4.02 18.17
N ALA A 561 17.28 -3.98 16.87
CA ALA A 561 15.99 -3.52 16.40
C ALA A 561 15.69 -4.15 15.03
N ARG A 562 14.78 -5.14 15.02
CA ARG A 562 14.12 -5.71 13.83
C ARG A 562 15.01 -6.39 12.78
N ASP A 563 15.67 -7.49 13.14
CA ASP A 563 16.47 -8.26 12.18
C ASP A 563 15.77 -9.53 11.67
N THR A 564 14.82 -9.32 10.76
CA THR A 564 14.51 -10.34 9.72
C THR A 564 15.68 -10.53 8.73
N ALA A 565 16.80 -9.80 8.92
CA ALA A 565 18.01 -9.89 8.11
C ALA A 565 19.00 -10.99 8.57
N PHE A 566 18.95 -11.48 9.82
CA PHE A 566 19.87 -12.52 10.29
C PHE A 566 19.85 -13.81 9.44
N PRO A 567 18.68 -14.33 9.02
CA PRO A 567 18.62 -15.44 8.08
C PRO A 567 19.02 -15.05 6.65
N LYS A 568 19.03 -13.76 6.28
CA LYS A 568 19.50 -13.30 4.96
C LYS A 568 21.03 -13.18 4.92
N CYS A 569 21.66 -12.74 6.01
CA CYS A 569 23.11 -12.61 6.10
C CYS A 569 23.81 -13.97 6.02
N LYS A 570 23.36 -14.98 6.79
CA LYS A 570 23.91 -16.34 6.70
C LYS A 570 23.76 -16.96 5.30
N ARG A 571 22.63 -16.73 4.63
CA ARG A 571 22.40 -17.21 3.25
C ARG A 571 23.34 -16.58 2.23
N ARG A 572 23.57 -15.28 2.36
CA ARG A 572 24.50 -14.54 1.49
C ARG A 572 25.93 -14.95 1.76
N LEU A 573 26.31 -15.16 3.02
CA LEU A 573 27.63 -15.66 3.37
C LEU A 573 27.86 -17.07 2.83
N ALA A 574 26.90 -17.98 2.97
CA ALA A 574 26.97 -19.32 2.39
C ALA A 574 27.07 -19.30 0.86
N ALA A 575 26.28 -18.45 0.19
CA ALA A 575 26.35 -18.26 -1.26
C ALA A 575 27.69 -17.66 -1.73
N HIS A 576 28.23 -16.70 -0.99
CA HIS A 576 29.53 -16.11 -1.25
C HIS A 576 30.65 -17.15 -1.10
N ARG A 577 30.62 -17.95 -0.01
CA ARG A 577 31.55 -19.06 0.22
C ARG A 577 31.51 -20.10 -0.91
N LEU A 578 30.31 -20.48 -1.33
CA LEU A 578 30.10 -21.32 -2.52
C LEU A 578 30.75 -20.70 -3.76
N MET A 579 30.49 -19.43 -4.06
CA MET A 579 31.03 -18.75 -5.24
C MET A 579 32.56 -18.67 -5.23
N VAL A 580 33.15 -18.24 -4.12
CA VAL A 580 34.61 -18.12 -3.94
C VAL A 580 35.25 -19.49 -4.10
N ARG A 581 34.81 -20.48 -3.32
CA ARG A 581 35.41 -21.82 -3.34
C ARG A 581 35.28 -22.48 -4.71
N ARG A 582 34.11 -22.37 -5.34
CA ARG A 582 33.88 -22.86 -6.71
C ARG A 582 34.90 -22.27 -7.69
N THR A 583 35.14 -20.96 -7.60
CA THR A 583 36.07 -20.25 -8.49
C THR A 583 37.51 -20.65 -8.21
N GLU A 584 37.91 -20.81 -6.93
CA GLU A 584 39.24 -21.29 -6.53
C GLU A 584 39.59 -22.66 -7.13
N ILE A 585 38.62 -23.58 -7.20
CA ILE A 585 38.83 -24.93 -7.73
C ILE A 585 38.53 -25.06 -9.22
N GLY A 586 38.29 -23.94 -9.92
CA GLY A 586 38.07 -23.91 -11.36
C GLY A 586 36.74 -24.52 -11.84
N LEU A 587 35.75 -24.68 -10.96
CA LEU A 587 34.44 -25.21 -11.35
C LEU A 587 33.57 -24.10 -11.97
N SER A 588 32.93 -24.40 -13.09
CA SER A 588 31.92 -23.51 -13.67
C SER A 588 30.59 -23.64 -12.90
N ARG A 589 29.71 -22.65 -13.06
CA ARG A 589 28.34 -22.74 -12.53
C ARG A 589 27.56 -23.90 -13.14
N GLN A 590 27.85 -24.23 -14.40
CA GLN A 590 27.20 -25.33 -15.13
C GLN A 590 27.60 -26.68 -14.53
N ASP A 591 28.85 -26.83 -14.09
CA ASP A 591 29.35 -28.08 -13.50
C ASP A 591 28.60 -28.41 -12.22
N ILE A 592 28.53 -27.45 -11.28
CA ILE A 592 27.77 -27.63 -10.04
C ILE A 592 26.27 -27.83 -10.32
N ALA A 593 25.69 -27.04 -11.23
CA ALA A 593 24.27 -27.16 -11.56
C ALA A 593 23.92 -28.54 -12.16
N SER A 594 24.78 -29.07 -13.04
CA SER A 594 24.59 -30.38 -13.67
C SER A 594 24.56 -31.53 -12.66
N VAL A 595 25.47 -31.52 -11.67
CA VAL A 595 25.54 -32.57 -10.64
C VAL A 595 24.36 -32.49 -9.68
N LEU A 596 23.86 -31.28 -9.39
CA LEU A 596 22.71 -31.09 -8.50
C LEU A 596 21.35 -31.25 -9.19
N GLY A 597 21.33 -31.46 -10.51
CA GLY A 597 20.09 -31.46 -11.29
C GLY A 597 19.37 -30.10 -11.28
N LEU A 598 20.14 -29.01 -11.21
CA LEU A 598 19.64 -27.64 -11.21
C LEU A 598 19.94 -26.93 -12.53
N ASN A 599 19.21 -25.85 -12.80
CA ASN A 599 19.57 -24.94 -13.89
C ASN A 599 20.72 -24.02 -13.42
N ALA A 600 21.72 -23.73 -14.29
CA ALA A 600 22.82 -22.82 -13.94
C ALA A 600 22.34 -21.40 -13.57
N GLY A 601 21.18 -20.97 -14.08
CA GLY A 601 20.51 -19.75 -13.65
C GLY A 601 20.07 -19.77 -12.18
N THR A 602 19.69 -20.93 -11.64
CA THR A 602 19.36 -21.09 -10.21
C THR A 602 20.60 -20.89 -9.34
N LEU A 603 21.73 -21.49 -9.72
CA LEU A 603 22.99 -21.30 -9.02
C LEU A 603 23.47 -19.85 -9.10
N ARG A 604 23.35 -19.21 -10.27
CA ARG A 604 23.61 -17.77 -10.43
C ARG A 604 22.73 -16.93 -9.50
N SER A 605 21.44 -17.26 -9.36
CA SER A 605 20.55 -16.54 -8.45
C SER A 605 20.96 -16.70 -6.99
N TRP A 606 21.41 -17.89 -6.59
CA TRP A 606 21.94 -18.13 -5.25
C TRP A 606 23.19 -17.30 -4.97
N GLU A 607 24.16 -17.30 -5.89
CA GLU A 607 25.41 -16.55 -5.75
C GLU A 607 25.20 -15.02 -5.73
N THR A 608 24.24 -14.49 -6.50
CA THR A 608 24.15 -13.04 -6.77
C THR A 608 23.00 -12.31 -6.08
N ARG A 609 21.84 -12.96 -5.89
CA ARG A 609 20.60 -12.26 -5.52
C ARG A 609 19.99 -12.78 -4.22
N ASP A 610 19.71 -14.08 -4.18
CA ASP A 610 18.81 -14.67 -3.19
C ASP A 610 19.54 -15.29 -2.00
N GLY A 611 20.84 -15.56 -2.16
CA GLY A 611 21.62 -16.40 -1.25
C GLY A 611 21.23 -17.87 -1.35
N LEU A 612 21.97 -18.76 -0.68
CA LEU A 612 21.61 -20.18 -0.63
C LEU A 612 20.25 -20.33 0.09
N PRO A 613 19.27 -21.09 -0.41
CA PRO A 613 17.98 -21.24 0.29
C PRO A 613 18.15 -21.88 1.68
N LEU A 614 17.50 -21.34 2.73
CA LEU A 614 17.53 -21.96 4.08
C LEU A 614 16.82 -23.32 4.11
N ARG A 615 15.88 -23.54 3.20
CA ARG A 615 15.17 -24.81 3.00
C ARG A 615 15.83 -25.66 1.92
N CYS A 616 17.08 -25.37 1.56
CA CYS A 616 17.83 -26.31 0.74
C CYS A 616 17.86 -27.63 1.50
N ARG A 617 17.44 -28.72 0.85
CA ARG A 617 17.48 -30.04 1.48
C ARG A 617 18.93 -30.30 1.90
N GLN A 618 19.16 -30.80 3.11
CA GLN A 618 20.52 -31.06 3.62
C GLN A 618 21.34 -31.87 2.62
N VAL A 619 20.72 -32.84 1.93
CA VAL A 619 21.32 -33.62 0.83
C VAL A 619 21.97 -32.75 -0.25
N VAL A 620 21.34 -31.64 -0.65
CA VAL A 620 21.87 -30.73 -1.67
C VAL A 620 23.05 -29.92 -1.11
N VAL A 621 22.97 -29.50 0.16
CA VAL A 621 24.09 -28.82 0.85
C VAL A 621 25.29 -29.75 0.94
N ASP A 622 25.08 -31.01 1.33
CA ASP A 622 26.14 -32.03 1.43
C ASP A 622 26.72 -32.40 0.06
N GLN A 623 25.91 -32.39 -1.01
CA GLN A 623 26.39 -32.57 -2.38
C GLN A 623 27.26 -31.39 -2.82
N ILE A 624 26.86 -30.15 -2.53
CA ILE A 624 27.67 -28.96 -2.82
C ILE A 624 28.99 -29.02 -2.06
N GLU A 625 28.98 -29.33 -0.77
CA GLU A 625 30.20 -29.39 0.05
C GLU A 625 31.16 -30.49 -0.43
N ARG A 626 30.63 -31.64 -0.86
CA ARG A 626 31.43 -32.69 -1.51
C ARG A 626 32.04 -32.22 -2.84
N LEU A 627 31.27 -31.54 -3.70
CA LEU A 627 31.77 -30.98 -4.96
C LEU A 627 32.85 -29.92 -4.77
N LEU A 628 32.71 -29.12 -3.72
CA LEU A 628 33.68 -28.08 -3.36
C LEU A 628 34.92 -28.62 -2.65
N ASN A 629 34.95 -29.93 -2.35
CA ASN A 629 35.98 -30.59 -1.56
C ASN A 629 36.22 -29.87 -0.22
N VAL A 630 35.14 -29.62 0.53
CA VAL A 630 35.15 -29.01 1.87
C VAL A 630 34.46 -29.91 2.90
N ARG A 631 34.74 -29.70 4.19
CA ARG A 631 34.12 -30.45 5.29
C ARG A 631 32.59 -30.25 5.32
N SER A 632 31.85 -31.25 5.79
CA SER A 632 30.40 -31.11 5.98
C SER A 632 30.08 -29.99 6.98
N GLY A 633 29.07 -29.18 6.66
CA GLY A 633 28.66 -28.00 7.41
C GLY A 633 29.50 -26.74 7.14
N TRP A 634 30.53 -26.78 6.30
CA TRP A 634 31.40 -25.64 6.00
C TRP A 634 30.64 -24.43 5.43
N LEU A 635 29.64 -24.63 4.57
CA LEU A 635 28.88 -23.53 3.95
C LEU A 635 28.19 -22.64 5.00
N PHE A 636 27.75 -23.24 6.11
CA PHE A 636 27.00 -22.57 7.18
C PHE A 636 27.74 -22.46 8.52
N SER A 637 28.97 -22.99 8.61
CA SER A 637 29.80 -22.98 9.84
C SER A 637 30.25 -21.56 10.17
N ASP A 638 30.14 -21.18 11.44
CA ASP A 638 30.67 -19.90 11.92
C ASP A 638 32.22 -19.95 12.05
N ASP A 639 32.83 -21.16 12.03
CA ASP A 639 34.26 -21.41 12.26
C ASP A 639 35.09 -21.62 10.96
N ALA A 640 34.51 -21.36 9.78
CA ALA A 640 35.28 -21.41 8.56
C ALA A 640 36.29 -20.25 8.58
N GLU A 641 37.59 -20.59 8.74
CA GLU A 641 38.67 -19.63 8.93
C GLU A 641 38.57 -18.48 7.90
N PRO A 642 38.56 -17.22 8.37
CA PRO A 642 38.77 -16.07 7.54
C PRO A 642 40.15 -16.16 6.89
N LYS A 643 40.27 -16.73 5.69
CA LYS A 643 41.31 -16.22 4.78
C LYS A 643 40.87 -14.80 4.47
N THR A 644 41.45 -13.83 5.18
CA THR A 644 41.31 -12.37 5.00
C THR A 644 40.12 -12.04 4.11
N TYR A 645 38.91 -12.07 4.70
CA TYR A 645 37.75 -11.57 3.99
C TYR A 645 38.07 -10.13 3.61
N PRO A 646 37.95 -9.69 2.34
CA PRO A 646 37.61 -8.30 2.15
C PRO A 646 36.34 -8.11 2.97
N GLU A 647 36.44 -7.29 4.01
CA GLU A 647 35.33 -6.84 4.83
C GLU A 647 34.12 -6.68 3.89
N LEU A 648 33.03 -7.42 4.12
CA LEU A 648 31.85 -7.40 3.25
C LEU A 648 31.48 -5.94 3.01
N GLU A 649 31.89 -5.38 1.86
CA GLU A 649 32.00 -3.93 1.77
C GLU A 649 30.63 -3.33 2.11
N PRO A 650 30.57 -2.42 3.10
CA PRO A 650 29.33 -1.79 3.49
C PRO A 650 28.73 -1.17 2.24
N ARG A 651 27.60 -1.74 1.76
CA ARG A 651 26.90 -1.40 0.49
C ARG A 651 27.69 -0.36 -0.33
N GLY A 652 28.69 -0.83 -1.08
CA GLY A 652 29.75 0.02 -1.63
C GLY A 652 29.27 1.39 -2.08
N GLU A 653 30.02 2.43 -1.71
CA GLU A 653 29.70 3.83 -1.94
C GLU A 653 29.15 4.03 -3.37
N LEU A 654 27.98 4.64 -3.45
CA LEU A 654 27.35 4.96 -4.73
C LEU A 654 27.86 6.32 -5.16
N ILE A 655 28.54 6.37 -6.30
CA ILE A 655 28.85 7.65 -6.95
C ILE A 655 27.64 8.05 -7.79
N LEU A 656 27.25 9.32 -7.64
CA LEU A 656 26.31 9.98 -8.53
C LEU A 656 27.08 10.60 -9.69
N LEU A 657 26.87 10.07 -10.90
CA LEU A 657 27.51 10.59 -12.09
C LEU A 657 26.72 11.81 -12.61
N PRO A 658 27.40 12.92 -12.94
CA PRO A 658 26.82 14.00 -13.75
C PRO A 658 26.27 13.48 -15.09
N GLU A 659 25.32 14.18 -15.69
CA GLU A 659 24.61 13.73 -16.90
C GLU A 659 25.53 13.72 -18.14
N ASP A 660 26.39 14.73 -18.27
CA ASP A 660 27.46 14.82 -19.26
C ASP A 660 28.48 13.68 -19.14
N VAL A 661 28.78 13.25 -17.92
CA VAL A 661 29.63 12.09 -17.65
C VAL A 661 28.93 10.79 -18.06
N GLN A 662 27.62 10.66 -17.82
CA GLN A 662 26.85 9.47 -18.23
C GLN A 662 26.76 9.33 -19.76
N GLU A 663 26.57 10.43 -20.47
CA GLU A 663 26.52 10.43 -21.94
C GLU A 663 27.88 10.12 -22.57
N SER A 664 28.97 10.65 -22.00
CA SER A 664 30.32 10.43 -22.50
C SER A 664 30.91 9.07 -22.10
N ALA A 665 30.54 8.51 -20.94
CA ALA A 665 31.05 7.23 -20.45
C ALA A 665 30.78 6.08 -21.43
N GLY A 666 29.56 5.99 -21.99
CA GLY A 666 29.21 4.94 -22.95
C GLY A 666 30.10 4.94 -24.21
N HIS A 667 30.38 6.13 -24.75
CA HIS A 667 31.29 6.30 -25.89
C HIS A 667 32.72 5.96 -25.55
N ARG A 668 33.20 6.42 -24.39
CA ARG A 668 34.52 6.14 -23.87
C ARG A 668 34.75 4.63 -23.71
N ILE A 669 33.80 3.92 -23.10
CA ILE A 669 33.82 2.46 -22.98
C ILE A 669 33.89 1.80 -24.36
N LYS A 670 33.03 2.20 -25.30
CA LYS A 670 32.98 1.65 -26.66
C LYS A 670 34.30 1.83 -27.41
N ALA A 671 34.82 3.05 -27.39
CA ALA A 671 36.05 3.42 -28.09
C ALA A 671 37.25 2.65 -27.52
N ARG A 672 37.43 2.68 -26.20
CA ARG A 672 38.55 1.99 -25.54
C ARG A 672 38.48 0.49 -25.70
N ARG A 673 37.29 -0.10 -25.57
CA ARG A 673 37.09 -1.54 -25.78
C ARG A 673 37.48 -1.95 -27.20
N ALA A 674 37.06 -1.18 -28.21
CA ALA A 674 37.39 -1.45 -29.61
C ALA A 674 38.89 -1.31 -29.88
N GLU A 675 39.55 -0.31 -29.28
CA GLU A 675 41.00 -0.08 -29.37
C GLU A 675 41.82 -1.27 -28.87
N ILE A 676 41.45 -1.86 -27.73
CA ILE A 676 42.16 -3.00 -27.14
C ILE A 676 41.69 -4.37 -27.69
N GLY A 677 40.78 -4.39 -28.67
CA GLY A 677 40.23 -5.62 -29.24
C GLY A 677 39.41 -6.48 -28.26
N LEU A 678 38.86 -5.89 -27.20
CA LEU A 678 38.12 -6.64 -26.18
C LEU A 678 36.69 -6.92 -26.65
N GLU A 679 36.26 -8.17 -26.65
CA GLU A 679 34.88 -8.52 -26.99
C GLU A 679 33.90 -8.01 -25.91
N ARG A 680 32.70 -7.57 -26.32
CA ARG A 680 31.65 -7.10 -25.39
C ARG A 680 31.27 -8.14 -24.35
N ARG A 681 31.31 -9.42 -24.72
CA ARG A 681 30.99 -10.54 -23.83
C ARG A 681 32.03 -10.65 -22.71
N SER A 682 33.31 -10.60 -23.08
CA SER A 682 34.44 -10.60 -22.13
C SER A 682 34.37 -9.41 -21.16
N LEU A 683 34.01 -8.21 -21.66
CA LEU A 683 33.81 -7.03 -20.81
C LEU A 683 32.61 -7.20 -19.85
N ALA A 684 31.51 -7.79 -20.33
CA ALA A 684 30.35 -8.05 -19.48
C ALA A 684 30.67 -9.04 -18.36
N ASP A 685 31.41 -10.10 -18.69
CA ASP A 685 31.81 -11.13 -17.74
C ASP A 685 32.81 -10.60 -16.70
N SER A 686 33.75 -9.73 -17.09
CA SER A 686 34.73 -9.13 -16.16
C SER A 686 34.11 -8.15 -15.15
N VAL A 687 33.04 -7.45 -15.54
CA VAL A 687 32.33 -6.47 -14.70
C VAL A 687 31.11 -7.09 -13.98
N GLY A 688 30.77 -8.34 -14.30
CA GLY A 688 29.63 -9.04 -13.69
C GLY A 688 28.25 -8.53 -14.15
N VAL A 689 28.17 -7.93 -15.34
CA VAL A 689 26.93 -7.45 -15.96
C VAL A 689 26.51 -8.33 -17.13
N THR A 690 25.34 -8.07 -17.74
CA THR A 690 24.93 -8.84 -18.92
C THR A 690 25.50 -8.25 -20.21
N LEU A 691 25.68 -9.08 -21.25
CA LEU A 691 26.07 -8.61 -22.59
C LEU A 691 25.15 -7.50 -23.10
N ASN A 692 23.84 -7.63 -22.85
CA ASN A 692 22.87 -6.62 -23.25
C ASN A 692 23.11 -5.30 -22.50
N THR A 693 23.50 -5.34 -21.23
CA THR A 693 23.84 -4.13 -20.45
C THR A 693 25.01 -3.37 -21.08
N VAL A 694 26.09 -4.05 -21.44
CA VAL A 694 27.25 -3.43 -22.11
C VAL A 694 26.84 -2.87 -23.48
N ARG A 695 26.08 -3.64 -24.26
CA ARG A 695 25.54 -3.19 -25.55
C ARG A 695 24.73 -1.89 -25.41
N LEU A 696 23.87 -1.83 -24.40
CA LEU A 696 23.01 -0.67 -24.14
C LEU A 696 23.81 0.57 -23.72
N TRP A 697 24.90 0.40 -22.95
CA TRP A 697 25.83 1.49 -22.64
C TRP A 697 26.52 2.03 -23.89
N GLU A 698 26.94 1.16 -24.82
CA GLU A 698 27.65 1.56 -26.04
C GLU A 698 26.76 2.17 -27.14
N GLU A 699 25.48 1.79 -27.19
CA GLU A 699 24.55 2.15 -28.27
C GLU A 699 23.66 3.36 -27.92
N LYS A 700 23.99 4.13 -26.87
CA LYS A 700 23.18 5.24 -26.31
C LYS A 700 21.74 4.88 -25.96
N SER A 701 21.35 3.61 -26.03
CA SER A 701 19.98 3.16 -25.80
C SER A 701 19.63 3.14 -24.31
N LEU A 702 20.64 3.08 -23.43
CA LEU A 702 20.55 3.46 -22.02
C LEU A 702 21.76 4.29 -21.66
N MET A 703 21.54 5.45 -21.03
CA MET A 703 22.60 6.18 -20.37
C MET A 703 23.32 5.28 -19.37
N PHE A 704 24.63 5.48 -19.22
CA PHE A 704 25.39 4.79 -18.17
C PHE A 704 24.73 5.07 -16.81
N PRO A 705 24.65 4.09 -15.87
CA PRO A 705 23.82 4.24 -14.68
C PRO A 705 24.20 5.49 -13.86
N ARG A 706 23.25 6.40 -13.65
CA ARG A 706 23.41 7.60 -12.80
C ARG A 706 23.94 7.30 -11.41
N ARG A 707 23.60 6.13 -10.87
CA ARG A 707 24.11 5.61 -9.60
C ARG A 707 24.92 4.36 -9.90
N CYS A 708 26.24 4.50 -9.88
CA CYS A 708 27.16 3.39 -10.06
C CYS A 708 27.88 3.11 -8.74
N ARG A 709 28.20 1.84 -8.48
CA ARG A 709 29.06 1.49 -7.33
C ARG A 709 30.51 1.78 -7.71
N VAL A 710 31.29 2.34 -6.78
CA VAL A 710 32.74 2.58 -6.97
C VAL A 710 33.44 1.30 -7.46
N SER A 711 33.11 0.15 -6.87
CA SER A 711 33.70 -1.14 -7.25
C SER A 711 33.39 -1.57 -8.69
N MET A 712 32.21 -1.24 -9.21
CA MET A 712 31.85 -1.50 -10.60
C MET A 712 32.63 -0.59 -11.55
N MET A 713 32.81 0.69 -11.20
CA MET A 713 33.64 1.63 -11.97
C MET A 713 35.09 1.13 -12.07
N ARG A 714 35.68 0.76 -10.93
CA ARG A 714 37.03 0.19 -10.87
C ARG A 714 37.17 -1.09 -11.70
N GLN A 715 36.21 -2.00 -11.62
CA GLN A 715 36.20 -3.22 -12.43
C GLN A 715 36.13 -2.92 -13.93
N LEU A 716 35.34 -1.92 -14.32
CA LEU A 716 35.18 -1.50 -15.69
C LEU A 716 36.46 -0.82 -16.22
N GLU A 717 37.08 0.07 -15.43
CA GLU A 717 38.36 0.73 -15.76
C GLU A 717 39.53 -0.27 -15.84
N ALA A 718 39.59 -1.22 -14.90
CA ALA A 718 40.57 -2.30 -14.93
C ALA A 718 40.39 -3.20 -16.17
N ALA A 719 39.15 -3.57 -16.52
CA ALA A 719 38.88 -4.37 -17.71
C ALA A 719 39.22 -3.64 -19.02
N LEU A 720 39.08 -2.31 -19.02
CA LEU A 720 39.43 -1.44 -20.15
C LEU A 720 40.91 -1.04 -20.19
N GLN A 721 41.71 -1.48 -19.20
CA GLN A 721 43.13 -1.13 -19.06
C GLN A 721 43.36 0.39 -19.11
N VAL A 722 42.61 1.13 -18.28
CA VAL A 722 42.72 2.58 -18.09
C VAL A 722 42.92 2.91 -16.61
N GLU A 723 43.41 4.11 -16.30
CA GLU A 723 43.62 4.58 -14.92
C GLU A 723 42.29 4.76 -14.18
N GLU A 724 42.34 4.65 -12.85
CA GLU A 724 41.17 4.85 -11.99
C GLU A 724 40.66 6.30 -12.12
N GLY A 725 39.36 6.47 -12.38
CA GLY A 725 38.73 7.76 -12.60
C GLY A 725 38.65 8.20 -14.07
N TRP A 726 39.24 7.46 -15.01
CA TRP A 726 39.18 7.78 -16.45
C TRP A 726 37.75 7.89 -17.01
N LEU A 727 36.80 7.11 -16.47
CA LEU A 727 35.40 7.19 -16.88
C LEU A 727 34.66 8.40 -16.30
N LEU A 728 35.22 9.09 -15.30
CA LEU A 728 34.58 10.22 -14.64
C LEU A 728 34.78 11.55 -15.35
N GLY A 729 35.73 11.66 -16.28
CA GLY A 729 36.05 12.95 -16.92
C GLY A 729 37.52 13.24 -16.79
#